data_AF-A0A6P5GQL4-F1
#
_entry.id   AF-A0A6P5GQL4-F1
#
_cell.length_a   1.000
_cell.length_b   1.000
_cell.length_c   1.000
_cell.angle_alpha   90.00
_cell.angle_beta   90.00
_cell.angle_gamma   90.00
#
_symmetry.space_group_name_H-M   'P 1'
#
loop_
_entity.id
_entity.type
_entity.pdbx_description
1 polymer ?
#
loop_
_entity_poly.entity_id
_entity_poly.type
_entity_poly.pdbx_seq_one_letter_code
_entity_poly.pdbx_strand_id
1 'polypeptide(L)'
;MTLSGNAPAIIAKGGFSGLFPDSSGSAYSFALIASSPATTLWCDVRLTKDSIGICLPDLKLDNCTNIQSFYPEGSKDYVVNGVATSGWFPVDYNSTELSQVSLQQAIYTRTNLFDYSLFAIFRVEDIESQFKSPAIWLNVQHDMFYTQHNLSMRNYIIAISKRVVISYISSPEVSFLTSIAARVSSKTKLVFRFLDATIAEPSTNQTYGSLLKNLTFIKTFASGILVPKNYIWPVTSDNYLQPSTSVVTDAHKAGLEIYAADFANDNSFSYNYSYDPLAEYLNFIDNGIFSVDGVVSDFPITPSEAVGCFSSLNKSSLDHGKPVIISHYGASGDYPDCTDLAYQKAVDDGADVIDCPVQVTEDRIPICMSSINLMDDTTVSLSNFSSLSSVIRELQSGPGIFTFNLTWAEIKTLQPMISAPESIYHLQRNPRYKNAGNFMKLSDFLAFAKGKDLSGVLITVENAAFMAQKLGFSVTDAVIHTLSDAGYNNQTTLQVMIQSSNSSVLVKFKQQTKYNLVYLIDESINDATPSSLADIKKFADAVAIDKKSVFPENQKFITAQTNLVSHLQNAGLSVYAYVLRNEFVSQAWDFLSDPTVQINSYVQGAGVDGVITDFVATARRYKRNLCMNMGNNTPNYMGPVQPGGLFQLIAAPAQPPALPPMPILTDSDVVEPPLPNATLARAPSSQPAGAVRAATSIFMLIAAAICAALLLV
;
A
#
# COMPACT_ATOMS: atom_id res chain seq x y z
N MET A 1 -0.75 -25.76 10.68
CA MET A 1 -0.19 -25.46 12.02
C MET A 1 1.32 -25.41 11.87
N THR A 2 1.99 -24.61 12.69
CA THR A 2 3.46 -24.61 12.79
C THR A 2 3.95 -25.97 13.29
N LEU A 3 5.25 -26.26 13.16
CA LEU A 3 5.83 -27.53 13.61
C LEU A 3 5.57 -27.77 15.11
N SER A 4 5.63 -26.70 15.91
CA SER A 4 5.45 -26.75 17.36
C SER A 4 4.00 -26.54 17.82
N GLY A 5 3.09 -26.17 16.92
CA GLY A 5 1.72 -25.76 17.25
C GLY A 5 1.60 -24.35 17.84
N ASN A 6 2.71 -23.64 18.05
CA ASN A 6 2.72 -22.25 18.51
C ASN A 6 2.37 -21.26 17.38
N ALA A 7 2.09 -20.00 17.76
CA ALA A 7 1.99 -18.93 16.78
C ALA A 7 3.32 -18.74 16.01
N PRO A 8 3.28 -18.39 14.71
CA PRO A 8 4.48 -18.06 13.95
C PRO A 8 5.28 -16.93 14.61
N ALA A 9 6.60 -17.06 14.59
CA ALA A 9 7.49 -16.02 15.09
C ALA A 9 7.51 -14.80 14.15
N ILE A 10 7.61 -13.62 14.75
CA ILE A 10 7.75 -12.35 14.03
C ILE A 10 9.19 -11.89 14.20
N ILE A 11 9.93 -11.78 13.10
CA ILE A 11 11.34 -11.42 13.08
C ILE A 11 11.50 -10.08 12.35
N ALA A 12 11.95 -9.06 13.08
CA ALA A 12 12.14 -7.70 12.60
C ALA A 12 13.54 -7.55 11.99
N LYS A 13 13.64 -7.60 10.66
CA LYS A 13 14.90 -7.55 9.91
C LYS A 13 15.58 -6.19 10.06
N GLY A 14 16.65 -6.15 10.87
CA GLY A 14 17.31 -4.88 11.21
C GLY A 14 16.43 -3.96 12.06
N GLY A 15 15.44 -4.51 12.79
CA GLY A 15 14.38 -3.73 13.43
C GLY A 15 13.28 -3.34 12.44
N PHE A 16 12.80 -2.11 12.51
CA PHE A 16 11.82 -1.54 11.57
C PHE A 16 12.53 -0.85 10.40
N SER A 17 13.31 -1.63 9.65
CA SER A 17 14.12 -1.16 8.52
C SER A 17 13.28 -0.64 7.34
N GLY A 18 11.99 -0.98 7.32
CA GLY A 18 10.97 -0.42 6.41
C GLY A 18 10.83 1.10 6.46
N LEU A 19 11.28 1.72 7.55
CA LEU A 19 11.12 3.15 7.80
C LEU A 19 12.44 3.85 8.15
N PHE A 20 13.22 3.26 9.06
CA PHE A 20 14.49 3.81 9.53
C PHE A 20 15.68 3.10 8.88
N PRO A 21 16.89 3.70 8.89
CA PRO A 21 18.11 2.98 8.53
C PRO A 21 18.21 1.66 9.30
N ASP A 22 18.48 0.58 8.58
CA ASP A 22 18.55 -0.78 9.14
C ASP A 22 19.52 -0.83 10.32
N SER A 23 19.15 -1.55 11.38
CA SER A 23 19.95 -1.76 12.58
C SER A 23 20.22 -0.48 13.39
N SER A 24 19.55 0.63 13.07
CA SER A 24 19.59 1.86 13.87
C SER A 24 18.81 1.73 15.17
N GLY A 25 19.10 2.63 16.12
CA GLY A 25 18.43 2.62 17.43
C GLY A 25 16.94 2.88 17.31
N SER A 26 16.54 3.75 16.37
CA SER A 26 15.13 3.99 16.05
C SER A 26 14.48 2.76 15.39
N ALA A 27 15.17 2.07 14.47
CA ALA A 27 14.65 0.84 13.88
C ALA A 27 14.35 -0.22 14.95
N TYR A 28 15.30 -0.50 15.86
CA TYR A 28 15.10 -1.48 16.92
C TYR A 28 14.03 -1.05 17.94
N SER A 29 14.07 0.21 18.39
CA SER A 29 13.10 0.72 19.36
C SER A 29 11.68 0.71 18.80
N PHE A 30 11.50 1.19 17.56
CA PHE A 30 10.20 1.27 16.93
C PHE A 30 9.62 -0.12 16.63
N ALA A 31 10.45 -1.09 16.24
CA ALA A 31 10.01 -2.49 16.09
C ALA A 31 9.39 -3.04 17.38
N LEU A 32 10.00 -2.79 18.54
CA LEU A 32 9.50 -3.26 19.84
C LEU A 32 8.26 -2.50 20.33
N ILE A 33 8.10 -1.24 19.93
CA ILE A 33 6.95 -0.41 20.31
C ILE A 33 5.72 -0.75 19.46
N ALA A 34 5.92 -0.83 18.14
CA ALA A 34 4.84 -0.94 17.16
C ALA A 34 4.39 -2.37 16.86
N SER A 35 5.19 -3.39 17.22
CA SER A 35 4.94 -4.79 16.85
C SER A 35 4.57 -5.66 18.06
N SER A 36 4.39 -6.96 17.83
CA SER A 36 4.14 -7.93 18.90
C SER A 36 5.20 -7.85 20.01
N PRO A 37 4.84 -7.96 21.30
CA PRO A 37 5.80 -8.01 22.40
C PRO A 37 6.79 -9.19 22.33
N ALA A 38 6.49 -10.21 21.52
CA ALA A 38 7.35 -11.36 21.27
C ALA A 38 8.28 -11.18 20.04
N THR A 39 8.34 -9.98 19.46
CA THR A 39 9.14 -9.70 18.26
C THR A 39 10.62 -9.98 18.48
N THR A 40 11.21 -10.78 17.60
CA THR A 40 12.62 -11.11 17.59
C THR A 40 13.39 -10.06 16.81
N LEU A 41 14.46 -9.49 17.38
CA LEU A 41 15.32 -8.54 16.67
C LEU A 41 16.39 -9.27 15.87
N TRP A 42 16.55 -8.87 14.61
CA TRP A 42 17.52 -9.43 13.68
C TRP A 42 18.76 -8.53 13.56
N CYS A 43 19.93 -9.14 13.55
CA CYS A 43 21.21 -8.49 13.24
C CYS A 43 21.99 -9.29 12.19
N ASP A 44 22.30 -8.65 11.07
CA ASP A 44 23.30 -9.13 10.11
C ASP A 44 24.70 -8.83 10.68
N VAL A 45 25.40 -9.88 11.12
CA VAL A 45 26.67 -9.73 11.84
C VAL A 45 27.81 -9.50 10.85
N ARG A 46 28.58 -8.43 11.07
CA ARG A 46 29.85 -8.13 10.39
C ARG A 46 30.98 -8.03 11.40
N LEU A 47 32.17 -8.51 11.06
CA LEU A 47 33.36 -8.32 11.91
C LEU A 47 34.21 -7.15 11.44
N THR A 48 34.59 -6.31 12.39
CA THR A 48 35.62 -5.28 12.22
C THR A 48 37.02 -5.89 12.26
N LYS A 49 38.03 -5.09 11.87
CA LYS A 49 39.45 -5.48 11.91
C LYS A 49 39.93 -5.96 13.29
N ASP A 50 39.41 -5.35 14.35
CA ASP A 50 39.67 -5.69 15.75
C ASP A 50 38.75 -6.81 16.30
N SER A 51 38.11 -7.59 15.42
CA SER A 51 37.26 -8.74 15.75
C SER A 51 36.00 -8.40 16.56
N ILE A 52 35.49 -7.18 16.47
CA ILE A 52 34.22 -6.78 17.08
C ILE A 52 33.08 -7.02 16.10
N GLY A 53 32.00 -7.64 16.57
CA GLY A 53 30.80 -7.86 15.76
C GLY A 53 29.83 -6.70 15.85
N ILE A 54 29.50 -6.15 14.69
CA ILE A 54 28.56 -5.03 14.48
C ILE A 54 27.37 -5.48 13.63
N CYS A 55 26.26 -4.78 13.74
CA CYS A 55 25.03 -5.07 13.00
C CYS A 55 24.91 -4.14 11.79
N LEU A 56 24.99 -4.72 10.60
CA LEU A 56 24.92 -4.00 9.33
C LEU A 56 24.30 -4.89 8.24
N PRO A 57 23.31 -4.39 7.47
CA PRO A 57 22.60 -5.19 6.48
C PRO A 57 23.54 -5.70 5.36
N ASP A 58 24.54 -4.91 4.99
CA ASP A 58 25.45 -5.19 3.87
C ASP A 58 26.89 -5.43 4.38
N LEU A 59 27.68 -6.16 3.59
CA LEU A 59 29.12 -6.30 3.81
C LEU A 59 29.87 -5.03 3.37
N LYS A 60 29.38 -4.36 2.32
CA LYS A 60 29.85 -3.06 1.85
C LYS A 60 29.28 -1.96 2.73
N LEU A 61 30.14 -1.29 3.49
CA LEU A 61 29.75 -0.20 4.38
C LEU A 61 29.08 0.95 3.59
N ASP A 62 29.55 1.23 2.37
CA ASP A 62 29.04 2.29 1.51
C ASP A 62 27.62 2.07 0.98
N ASN A 63 27.05 0.86 1.14
CA ASN A 63 25.67 0.60 0.77
C ASN A 63 24.66 1.02 1.86
N CYS A 64 25.12 1.20 3.10
CA CYS A 64 24.22 1.40 4.25
C CYS A 64 24.76 2.42 5.28
N THR A 65 25.84 3.14 4.94
CA THR A 65 26.46 4.13 5.82
C THR A 65 27.07 5.28 5.04
N ASN A 66 27.36 6.38 5.72
CA ASN A 66 28.05 7.55 5.16
C ASN A 66 29.59 7.42 5.14
N ILE A 67 30.15 6.20 5.15
CA ILE A 67 31.60 5.91 5.27
C ILE A 67 32.45 6.71 4.28
N GLN A 68 31.95 6.96 3.06
CA GLN A 68 32.66 7.67 2.00
C GLN A 68 33.00 9.11 2.40
N SER A 69 32.18 9.75 3.24
CA SER A 69 32.39 11.11 3.73
C SER A 69 33.58 11.21 4.70
N PHE A 70 33.90 10.10 5.39
CA PHE A 70 35.00 10.05 6.37
C PHE A 70 36.27 9.44 5.80
N TYR A 71 36.14 8.53 4.83
CA TYR A 71 37.27 7.80 4.22
C TYR A 71 37.16 7.78 2.70
N PRO A 72 37.26 8.90 1.99
CA PRO A 72 37.02 8.98 0.54
C PRO A 72 37.97 8.12 -0.30
N GLU A 73 39.20 7.87 0.18
CA GLU A 73 40.18 6.99 -0.47
C GLU A 73 40.19 5.57 0.13
N GLY A 74 39.17 5.21 0.91
CA GLY A 74 39.10 3.96 1.67
C GLY A 74 38.63 2.74 0.88
N SER A 75 38.18 2.92 -0.36
CA SER A 75 37.70 1.82 -1.20
C SER A 75 38.81 0.77 -1.45
N LYS A 76 38.46 -0.50 -1.33
CA LYS A 76 39.32 -1.66 -1.58
C LYS A 76 38.65 -2.63 -2.54
N ASP A 77 39.47 -3.40 -3.24
CA ASP A 77 39.03 -4.50 -4.09
C ASP A 77 39.28 -5.82 -3.38
N TYR A 78 38.22 -6.55 -3.06
CA TYR A 78 38.29 -7.89 -2.51
C TYR A 78 37.52 -8.89 -3.35
N VAL A 79 37.84 -10.17 -3.16
CA VAL A 79 37.11 -11.28 -3.77
C VAL A 79 36.14 -11.83 -2.73
N VAL A 80 34.86 -11.48 -2.84
CA VAL A 80 33.80 -11.95 -1.94
C VAL A 80 33.06 -13.08 -2.64
N ASN A 81 33.10 -14.29 -2.07
CA ASN A 81 32.47 -15.50 -2.64
C ASN A 81 32.84 -15.73 -4.12
N GLY A 82 34.09 -15.46 -4.50
CA GLY A 82 34.60 -15.63 -5.86
C GLY A 82 34.30 -14.47 -6.83
N VAL A 83 33.63 -13.41 -6.37
CA VAL A 83 33.30 -12.22 -7.17
C VAL A 83 34.16 -11.04 -6.73
N ALA A 84 34.82 -10.38 -7.69
CA ALA A 84 35.53 -9.14 -7.42
C ALA A 84 34.52 -8.04 -7.01
N THR A 85 34.73 -7.47 -5.82
CA THR A 85 33.84 -6.49 -5.21
C THR A 85 34.66 -5.32 -4.70
N SER A 86 34.32 -4.13 -5.16
CA SER A 86 34.98 -2.87 -4.79
C SER A 86 34.11 -2.10 -3.80
N GLY A 87 34.66 -1.59 -2.71
CA GLY A 87 33.92 -0.80 -1.72
C GLY A 87 34.65 -0.66 -0.39
N TRP A 88 33.91 -0.26 0.64
CA TRP A 88 34.45 -0.14 2.00
C TRP A 88 34.04 -1.35 2.82
N PHE A 89 35.01 -2.04 3.42
CA PHE A 89 34.74 -3.28 4.14
C PHE A 89 35.03 -3.12 5.64
N PRO A 90 34.22 -3.73 6.52
CA PRO A 90 34.42 -3.63 7.97
C PRO A 90 35.77 -4.20 8.41
N VAL A 91 36.34 -5.15 7.67
CA VAL A 91 37.66 -5.75 7.97
C VAL A 91 38.84 -4.79 7.84
N ASP A 92 38.64 -3.62 7.22
CA ASP A 92 39.67 -2.61 7.03
C ASP A 92 39.77 -1.62 8.20
N TYR A 93 38.74 -1.58 9.05
CA TYR A 93 38.57 -0.57 10.09
C TYR A 93 38.41 -1.22 11.48
N ASN A 94 39.03 -0.64 12.50
CA ASN A 94 38.74 -0.95 13.89
C ASN A 94 37.37 -0.37 14.28
N SER A 95 36.74 -0.96 15.31
CA SER A 95 35.45 -0.49 15.82
C SER A 95 35.45 0.98 16.25
N THR A 96 36.59 1.50 16.76
CA THR A 96 36.76 2.91 17.13
C THR A 96 36.88 3.84 15.93
N GLU A 97 37.37 3.35 14.79
CA GLU A 97 37.45 4.15 13.54
C GLU A 97 36.06 4.31 12.91
N LEU A 98 35.17 3.33 13.12
CA LEU A 98 33.80 3.36 12.64
C LEU A 98 32.84 4.15 13.54
N SER A 99 33.27 4.61 14.73
CA SER A 99 32.37 5.33 15.65
C SER A 99 31.90 6.69 15.14
N GLN A 100 32.61 7.27 14.15
CA GLN A 100 32.21 8.51 13.48
C GLN A 100 31.26 8.28 12.29
N VAL A 101 31.10 7.03 11.86
CA VAL A 101 30.31 6.63 10.69
C VAL A 101 28.87 6.38 11.13
N SER A 102 27.92 6.86 10.34
CA SER A 102 26.49 6.75 10.62
C SER A 102 25.80 5.86 9.59
N LEU A 103 24.81 5.12 10.07
CA LEU A 103 23.87 4.36 9.25
C LEU A 103 23.03 5.30 8.37
N GLN A 104 22.71 4.85 7.16
CA GLN A 104 21.87 5.56 6.19
C GLN A 104 20.86 4.60 5.55
N GLN A 105 19.78 5.16 5.01
CA GLN A 105 18.77 4.40 4.29
C GLN A 105 19.35 3.82 2.99
N ALA A 106 19.39 2.48 2.92
CA ALA A 106 19.95 1.76 1.77
C ALA A 106 18.98 1.64 0.59
N ILE A 107 17.67 1.84 0.83
CA ILE A 107 16.63 1.70 -0.18
C ILE A 107 16.11 3.08 -0.58
N TYR A 108 16.42 3.51 -1.80
CA TYR A 108 16.13 4.87 -2.30
C TYR A 108 14.64 5.20 -2.43
N THR A 109 13.76 4.20 -2.46
CA THR A 109 12.31 4.41 -2.44
C THR A 109 11.78 4.74 -1.04
N ARG A 110 12.57 4.49 0.02
CA ARG A 110 12.25 4.88 1.41
C ARG A 110 12.77 6.29 1.69
N THR A 111 12.16 6.96 2.66
CA THR A 111 12.59 8.31 3.07
C THR A 111 14.00 8.31 3.64
N ASN A 112 14.84 9.23 3.17
CA ASN A 112 16.19 9.46 3.70
C ASN A 112 16.22 10.56 4.78
N LEU A 113 15.07 11.15 5.15
CA LEU A 113 15.04 12.26 6.11
C LEU A 113 15.55 11.86 7.50
N PHE A 114 15.50 10.57 7.84
CA PHE A 114 16.04 10.06 9.10
C PHE A 114 17.58 9.89 9.10
N ASP A 115 18.25 9.96 7.95
CA ASP A 115 19.72 9.83 7.87
C ASP A 115 20.44 10.99 8.57
N TYR A 116 19.77 12.14 8.68
CA TYR A 116 20.27 13.33 9.37
C TYR A 116 20.30 13.19 10.90
N SER A 117 19.73 12.12 11.45
CA SER A 117 19.82 11.78 12.87
C SER A 117 21.17 11.13 13.24
N LEU A 118 22.04 10.86 12.25
CA LEU A 118 23.41 10.36 12.45
C LEU A 118 23.47 9.10 13.33
N PHE A 119 22.64 8.11 13.02
CA PHE A 119 22.55 6.88 13.81
C PHE A 119 23.88 6.12 13.86
N ALA A 120 24.36 5.82 15.07
CA ALA A 120 25.57 5.04 15.27
C ALA A 120 25.39 3.57 14.87
N ILE A 121 26.50 2.94 14.49
CA ILE A 121 26.56 1.49 14.26
C ILE A 121 26.64 0.77 15.61
N PHE A 122 25.67 -0.11 15.89
CA PHE A 122 25.65 -0.89 17.12
C PHE A 122 26.48 -2.18 17.03
N ARG A 123 27.08 -2.55 18.16
CA ARG A 123 27.63 -3.88 18.38
C ARG A 123 26.52 -4.86 18.73
N VAL A 124 26.76 -6.15 18.53
CA VAL A 124 25.77 -7.19 18.90
C VAL A 124 25.41 -7.13 20.40
N GLU A 125 26.38 -6.85 21.27
CA GLU A 125 26.16 -6.70 22.72
C GLU A 125 25.32 -5.48 23.11
N ASP A 126 25.27 -4.46 22.24
CA ASP A 126 24.44 -3.28 22.47
C ASP A 126 22.95 -3.60 22.29
N ILE A 127 22.62 -4.61 21.47
CA ILE A 127 21.22 -4.98 21.23
C ILE A 127 20.55 -5.45 22.52
N GLU A 128 21.20 -6.37 23.23
CA GLU A 128 20.68 -6.93 24.48
C GLU A 128 20.65 -5.86 25.58
N SER A 129 21.74 -5.10 25.71
CA SER A 129 21.88 -4.12 26.79
C SER A 129 20.97 -2.90 26.64
N GLN A 130 20.65 -2.48 25.42
CA GLN A 130 19.86 -1.26 25.16
C GLN A 130 18.39 -1.52 24.85
N PHE A 131 18.06 -2.58 24.09
CA PHE A 131 16.69 -2.79 23.61
C PHE A 131 15.92 -3.90 24.34
N LYS A 132 16.58 -4.68 25.22
CA LYS A 132 15.94 -5.75 26.05
C LYS A 132 14.97 -6.64 25.26
N SER A 133 15.33 -6.98 24.02
CA SER A 133 14.48 -7.78 23.15
C SER A 133 14.21 -9.16 23.76
N PRO A 134 12.99 -9.72 23.59
CA PRO A 134 12.67 -11.07 24.07
C PRO A 134 13.50 -12.16 23.39
N ALA A 135 14.00 -11.92 22.17
CA ALA A 135 14.82 -12.85 21.42
C ALA A 135 15.70 -12.12 20.40
N ILE A 136 16.95 -12.56 20.27
CA ILE A 136 17.91 -12.05 19.29
C ILE A 136 18.17 -13.12 18.22
N TRP A 137 18.11 -12.70 16.96
CA TRP A 137 18.45 -13.49 15.78
C TRP A 137 19.72 -12.93 15.13
N LEU A 138 20.79 -13.73 15.12
CA LEU A 138 22.02 -13.38 14.42
C LEU A 138 22.06 -14.07 13.06
N ASN A 139 22.29 -13.30 12.01
CA ASN A 139 22.50 -13.84 10.67
C ASN A 139 23.97 -13.64 10.26
N VAL A 140 24.68 -14.75 10.09
CA VAL A 140 26.11 -14.80 9.80
C VAL A 140 26.33 -15.21 8.35
N GLN A 141 27.05 -14.38 7.61
CA GLN A 141 27.37 -14.61 6.19
C GLN A 141 28.85 -14.31 5.95
N HIS A 142 29.41 -14.91 4.90
CA HIS A 142 30.77 -14.69 4.40
C HIS A 142 31.86 -15.16 5.37
N ASP A 143 31.70 -16.29 6.07
CA ASP A 143 32.72 -16.83 6.99
C ASP A 143 34.07 -17.06 6.29
N MET A 144 34.04 -17.51 5.02
CA MET A 144 35.24 -17.63 4.19
C MET A 144 35.96 -16.28 3.97
N PHE A 145 35.23 -15.20 3.71
CA PHE A 145 35.82 -13.86 3.55
C PHE A 145 36.53 -13.44 4.82
N TYR A 146 35.88 -13.54 5.98
CA TYR A 146 36.51 -13.19 7.26
C TYR A 146 37.76 -14.04 7.56
N THR A 147 37.73 -15.33 7.20
CA THR A 147 38.90 -16.22 7.32
C THR A 147 40.10 -15.74 6.50
N GLN A 148 39.88 -15.23 5.27
CA GLN A 148 40.95 -14.67 4.43
C GLN A 148 41.60 -13.42 5.05
N HIS A 149 40.87 -12.73 5.93
CA HIS A 149 41.34 -11.55 6.66
C HIS A 149 41.85 -11.87 8.08
N ASN A 150 42.15 -13.14 8.38
CA ASN A 150 42.58 -13.63 9.70
C ASN A 150 41.56 -13.38 10.82
N LEU A 151 40.28 -13.25 10.48
CA LEU A 151 39.16 -13.15 11.41
C LEU A 151 38.39 -14.48 11.46
N SER A 152 37.59 -14.71 12.50
CA SER A 152 36.81 -15.94 12.63
C SER A 152 35.43 -15.66 13.19
N MET A 153 34.40 -15.75 12.33
CA MET A 153 33.00 -15.65 12.75
C MET A 153 32.67 -16.74 13.77
N ARG A 154 33.16 -17.96 13.55
CA ARG A 154 32.99 -19.07 14.51
C ARG A 154 33.45 -18.70 15.92
N ASN A 155 34.68 -18.20 16.05
CA ASN A 155 35.23 -17.85 17.36
C ASN A 155 34.47 -16.68 18.00
N TYR A 156 34.12 -15.67 17.20
CA TYR A 156 33.32 -14.54 17.65
C TYR A 156 31.95 -15.02 18.18
N ILE A 157 31.21 -15.81 17.40
CA ILE A 157 29.87 -16.32 17.75
C ILE A 157 29.91 -17.15 19.03
N ILE A 158 30.91 -18.02 19.20
CA ILE A 158 31.08 -18.79 20.45
C ILE A 158 31.38 -17.87 21.63
N ALA A 159 32.18 -16.82 21.44
CA ALA A 159 32.54 -15.88 22.49
C ALA A 159 31.34 -15.02 22.92
N ILE A 160 30.59 -14.45 21.97
CA ILE A 160 29.43 -13.60 22.25
C ILE A 160 28.27 -14.42 22.84
N SER A 161 28.07 -15.67 22.43
CA SER A 161 27.04 -16.56 22.99
C SER A 161 27.24 -16.90 24.47
N LYS A 162 28.40 -16.59 25.05
CA LYS A 162 28.65 -16.72 26.50
C LYS A 162 28.21 -15.48 27.29
N ARG A 163 27.97 -14.37 26.61
CA ARG A 163 27.68 -13.06 27.19
C ARG A 163 26.25 -12.62 26.90
N VAL A 164 25.76 -12.97 25.71
CA VAL A 164 24.45 -12.57 25.18
C VAL A 164 23.58 -13.79 24.95
N VAL A 165 22.30 -13.72 25.35
CA VAL A 165 21.34 -14.80 25.10
C VAL A 165 20.85 -14.74 23.65
N ILE A 166 21.47 -15.55 22.79
CA ILE A 166 21.12 -15.63 21.38
C ILE A 166 20.10 -16.75 21.15
N SER A 167 18.93 -16.39 20.63
CA SER A 167 17.83 -17.33 20.37
C SER A 167 18.01 -18.07 19.04
N TYR A 168 18.50 -17.36 18.02
CA TYR A 168 18.66 -17.90 16.67
C TYR A 168 20.01 -17.51 16.10
N ILE A 169 20.67 -18.47 15.43
CA ILE A 169 21.83 -18.21 14.57
C ILE A 169 21.52 -18.80 13.21
N SER A 170 21.53 -17.96 12.18
CA SER A 170 21.35 -18.38 10.81
C SER A 170 22.60 -18.16 9.97
N SER A 171 22.80 -19.01 8.97
CA SER A 171 23.86 -18.82 7.98
C SER A 171 23.54 -19.59 6.70
N PRO A 172 23.94 -19.06 5.53
CA PRO A 172 23.85 -19.80 4.28
C PRO A 172 25.01 -20.80 4.09
N GLU A 173 25.99 -20.85 5.00
CA GLU A 173 27.19 -21.69 4.87
C GLU A 173 27.10 -22.96 5.75
N VAL A 174 27.12 -24.13 5.11
CA VAL A 174 26.97 -25.44 5.79
C VAL A 174 28.15 -25.71 6.72
N SER A 175 29.37 -25.43 6.25
CA SER A 175 30.60 -25.58 7.04
C SER A 175 30.56 -24.76 8.33
N PHE A 176 30.06 -23.52 8.26
CA PHE A 176 29.96 -22.63 9.41
C PHE A 176 29.00 -23.19 10.46
N LEU A 177 27.75 -23.50 10.10
CA LEU A 177 26.76 -24.02 11.04
C LEU A 177 27.22 -25.34 11.68
N THR A 178 27.77 -26.25 10.88
CA THR A 178 28.32 -27.52 11.36
C THR A 178 29.43 -27.28 12.38
N SER A 179 30.27 -26.26 12.18
CA SER A 179 31.39 -25.95 13.06
C SER A 179 30.98 -25.42 14.45
N ILE A 180 29.78 -24.83 14.57
CA ILE A 180 29.26 -24.27 15.83
C ILE A 180 28.20 -25.15 16.51
N ALA A 181 27.61 -26.13 15.80
CA ALA A 181 26.49 -26.95 16.30
C ALA A 181 26.71 -27.54 17.69
N ALA A 182 27.91 -28.06 17.98
CA ALA A 182 28.23 -28.64 19.28
C ALA A 182 28.82 -27.64 20.31
N ARG A 183 28.88 -26.34 19.96
CA ARG A 183 29.64 -25.31 20.70
C ARG A 183 28.79 -24.15 21.19
N VAL A 184 27.54 -24.07 20.76
CA VAL A 184 26.55 -23.10 21.25
C VAL A 184 25.52 -23.78 22.15
N SER A 185 24.70 -22.98 22.86
CA SER A 185 23.64 -23.50 23.71
C SER A 185 22.66 -24.36 22.92
N SER A 186 22.20 -25.47 23.49
CA SER A 186 21.15 -26.31 22.90
C SER A 186 19.79 -25.60 22.79
N LYS A 187 19.62 -24.46 23.48
CA LYS A 187 18.45 -23.59 23.35
C LYS A 187 18.53 -22.66 22.14
N THR A 188 19.73 -22.43 21.61
CA THR A 188 19.94 -21.61 20.42
C THR A 188 19.58 -22.43 19.19
N LYS A 189 18.63 -21.94 18.40
CA LYS A 189 18.21 -22.59 17.17
C LYS A 189 19.17 -22.25 16.05
N LEU A 190 19.71 -23.29 15.39
CA LEU A 190 20.54 -23.13 14.20
C LEU A 190 19.66 -23.22 12.96
N VAL A 191 19.73 -22.21 12.09
CA VAL A 191 18.84 -22.08 10.95
C VAL A 191 19.65 -21.99 9.66
N PHE A 192 19.49 -22.98 8.78
CA PHE A 192 20.16 -22.95 7.47
C PHE A 192 19.42 -22.00 6.53
N ARG A 193 20.10 -20.95 6.06
CA ARG A 193 19.52 -19.93 5.19
C ARG A 193 19.73 -20.30 3.73
N PHE A 194 18.63 -20.42 2.99
CA PHE A 194 18.66 -20.59 1.56
C PHE A 194 18.82 -19.23 0.87
N LEU A 195 19.64 -19.19 -0.17
CA LEU A 195 19.69 -18.07 -1.12
C LEU A 195 18.93 -18.46 -2.39
N ASP A 196 19.22 -17.83 -3.53
CA ASP A 196 18.63 -18.24 -4.81
C ASP A 196 18.96 -19.72 -5.13
N ALA A 197 17.97 -20.44 -5.69
CA ALA A 197 18.04 -21.88 -5.91
C ALA A 197 19.16 -22.30 -6.89
N THR A 198 19.62 -21.38 -7.73
CA THR A 198 20.67 -21.60 -8.71
C THR A 198 22.08 -21.36 -8.17
N ILE A 199 22.20 -20.62 -7.05
CA ILE A 199 23.49 -20.30 -6.44
C ILE A 199 24.05 -21.55 -5.74
N ALA A 200 25.34 -21.79 -5.91
CA ALA A 200 26.08 -22.84 -5.20
C ALA A 200 26.40 -22.43 -3.76
N GLU A 201 26.14 -23.32 -2.81
CA GLU A 201 26.62 -23.16 -1.45
C GLU A 201 28.14 -23.43 -1.41
N PRO A 202 28.95 -22.54 -0.80
CA PRO A 202 30.41 -22.56 -0.97
C PRO A 202 31.12 -23.82 -0.45
N SER A 203 30.59 -24.49 0.57
CA SER A 203 31.29 -25.59 1.23
C SER A 203 30.94 -26.98 0.67
N THR A 204 29.76 -27.13 0.07
CA THR A 204 29.28 -28.39 -0.51
C THR A 204 29.36 -28.42 -2.03
N ASN A 205 29.53 -27.25 -2.67
CA ASN A 205 29.48 -27.07 -4.13
C ASN A 205 28.17 -27.57 -4.77
N GLN A 206 27.11 -27.72 -3.97
CA GLN A 206 25.76 -28.02 -4.41
C GLN A 206 24.94 -26.74 -4.45
N THR A 207 23.98 -26.63 -5.36
CA THR A 207 23.07 -25.48 -5.35
C THR A 207 22.11 -25.53 -4.16
N TYR A 208 21.64 -24.37 -3.70
CA TYR A 208 20.60 -24.31 -2.65
C TYR A 208 19.35 -25.09 -3.05
N GLY A 209 18.96 -25.08 -4.33
CA GLY A 209 17.86 -25.90 -4.84
C GLY A 209 18.12 -27.41 -4.77
N SER A 210 19.37 -27.85 -4.89
CA SER A 210 19.77 -29.25 -4.67
C SER A 210 19.73 -29.63 -3.19
N LEU A 211 20.29 -28.77 -2.32
CA LEU A 211 20.30 -28.98 -0.87
C LEU A 211 18.89 -29.07 -0.27
N LEU A 212 17.93 -28.31 -0.81
CA LEU A 212 16.53 -28.35 -0.37
C LEU A 212 15.90 -29.74 -0.52
N LYS A 213 16.37 -30.54 -1.49
CA LYS A 213 15.87 -31.91 -1.70
C LYS A 213 16.39 -32.91 -0.65
N ASN A 214 17.35 -32.51 0.19
CA ASN A 214 17.94 -33.35 1.22
C ASN A 214 17.81 -32.70 2.61
N LEU A 215 16.56 -32.49 3.04
CA LEU A 215 16.26 -31.91 4.36
C LEU A 215 16.79 -32.77 5.52
N THR A 216 16.92 -34.09 5.35
CA THR A 216 17.55 -34.97 6.33
C THR A 216 19.02 -34.67 6.57
N PHE A 217 19.77 -34.30 5.52
CA PHE A 217 21.14 -33.83 5.66
C PHE A 217 21.19 -32.51 6.43
N ILE A 218 20.32 -31.55 6.10
CA ILE A 218 20.24 -30.26 6.81
C ILE A 218 19.93 -30.45 8.29
N LYS A 219 19.03 -31.40 8.62
CA LYS A 219 18.66 -31.73 10.00
C LYS A 219 19.84 -32.22 10.86
N THR A 220 20.95 -32.65 10.25
CA THR A 220 22.15 -33.08 11.00
C THR A 220 22.89 -31.92 11.68
N PHE A 221 22.70 -30.69 11.21
CA PHE A 221 23.40 -29.50 11.72
C PHE A 221 22.49 -28.30 12.03
N ALA A 222 21.23 -28.32 11.57
CA ALA A 222 20.27 -27.24 11.80
C ALA A 222 18.96 -27.74 12.44
N SER A 223 18.33 -26.87 13.22
CA SER A 223 16.98 -27.08 13.78
C SER A 223 15.87 -26.48 12.91
N GLY A 224 16.22 -25.59 11.98
CA GLY A 224 15.29 -25.03 11.02
C GLY A 224 15.94 -24.55 9.73
N ILE A 225 15.12 -24.06 8.81
CA ILE A 225 15.52 -23.47 7.54
C ILE A 225 14.88 -22.09 7.37
N LEU A 226 15.60 -21.16 6.74
CA LEU A 226 15.09 -19.85 6.34
C LEU A 226 15.09 -19.79 4.81
N VAL A 227 13.93 -19.63 4.19
CA VAL A 227 13.79 -19.68 2.73
C VAL A 227 13.20 -18.37 2.19
N PRO A 228 13.69 -17.88 1.04
CA PRO A 228 13.00 -16.84 0.28
C PRO A 228 11.56 -17.25 -0.04
N LYS A 229 10.63 -16.30 -0.02
CA LYS A 229 9.19 -16.58 -0.16
C LYS A 229 8.81 -17.33 -1.45
N ASN A 230 9.58 -17.16 -2.53
CA ASN A 230 9.38 -17.84 -3.81
C ASN A 230 9.66 -19.36 -3.78
N TYR A 231 10.35 -19.88 -2.76
CA TYR A 231 10.49 -21.32 -2.55
C TYR A 231 9.18 -21.98 -2.12
N ILE A 232 8.34 -21.22 -1.41
CA ILE A 232 7.05 -21.69 -0.88
C ILE A 232 5.95 -21.42 -1.91
N TRP A 233 5.88 -20.18 -2.37
CA TRP A 233 4.91 -19.71 -3.36
C TRP A 233 5.65 -19.17 -4.59
N PRO A 234 5.92 -20.03 -5.59
CA PRO A 234 6.59 -19.59 -6.81
C PRO A 234 5.73 -18.58 -7.56
N VAL A 235 6.38 -17.70 -8.31
CA VAL A 235 5.72 -16.65 -9.09
C VAL A 235 6.11 -16.82 -10.56
N THR A 236 5.16 -16.59 -11.47
CA THR A 236 5.41 -16.55 -12.92
C THR A 236 6.20 -15.30 -13.31
N SER A 237 6.78 -15.28 -14.51
CA SER A 237 7.52 -14.11 -15.01
C SER A 237 6.66 -12.84 -15.16
N ASP A 238 5.34 -12.99 -15.29
CA ASP A 238 4.35 -11.90 -15.30
C ASP A 238 3.80 -11.57 -13.89
N ASN A 239 4.47 -12.02 -12.82
CA ASN A 239 4.21 -11.68 -11.42
C ASN A 239 2.89 -12.24 -10.80
N TYR A 240 2.49 -13.45 -11.20
CA TYR A 240 1.33 -14.16 -10.61
C TYR A 240 1.74 -15.43 -9.85
N LEU A 241 1.04 -15.73 -8.76
CA LEU A 241 1.28 -16.93 -7.96
C LEU A 241 1.06 -18.20 -8.77
N GLN A 242 1.96 -19.16 -8.58
CA GLN A 242 1.80 -20.55 -8.96
C GLN A 242 1.31 -21.37 -7.74
N PRO A 243 0.89 -22.63 -7.93
CA PRO A 243 0.60 -23.53 -6.81
C PRO A 243 1.78 -23.59 -5.82
N SER A 244 1.48 -23.65 -4.52
CA SER A 244 2.51 -23.77 -3.50
C SER A 244 3.29 -25.08 -3.64
N THR A 245 4.54 -25.04 -3.20
CA THR A 245 5.39 -26.23 -3.11
C THR A 245 5.12 -26.99 -1.80
N SER A 246 5.62 -28.22 -1.71
CA SER A 246 5.52 -29.03 -0.49
C SER A 246 6.55 -28.65 0.59
N VAL A 247 7.42 -27.66 0.35
CA VAL A 247 8.62 -27.38 1.16
C VAL A 247 8.31 -27.20 2.64
N VAL A 248 7.21 -26.53 2.98
CA VAL A 248 6.80 -26.32 4.38
C VAL A 248 6.47 -27.66 5.05
N THR A 249 5.62 -28.46 4.40
CA THR A 249 5.24 -29.77 4.94
C THR A 249 6.40 -30.75 4.98
N ASP A 250 7.34 -30.68 4.04
CA ASP A 250 8.49 -31.57 3.99
C ASP A 250 9.54 -31.19 5.04
N ALA A 251 9.73 -29.88 5.30
CA ALA A 251 10.52 -29.40 6.44
C ALA A 251 9.94 -29.89 7.76
N HIS A 252 8.63 -29.75 7.95
CA HIS A 252 7.96 -30.23 9.17
C HIS A 252 8.08 -31.74 9.35
N LYS A 253 7.91 -32.54 8.28
CA LYS A 253 8.14 -34.00 8.33
C LYS A 253 9.59 -34.37 8.69
N ALA A 254 10.56 -33.57 8.25
CA ALA A 254 11.97 -33.73 8.62
C ALA A 254 12.28 -33.20 10.04
N GLY A 255 11.29 -32.65 10.75
CA GLY A 255 11.46 -32.04 12.08
C GLY A 255 12.24 -30.73 12.04
N LEU A 256 12.20 -30.01 10.92
CA LEU A 256 12.78 -28.68 10.75
C LEU A 256 11.69 -27.61 10.82
N GLU A 257 11.91 -26.58 11.63
CA GLU A 257 11.13 -25.35 11.54
C GLU A 257 11.45 -24.65 10.21
N ILE A 258 10.49 -23.98 9.60
CA ILE A 258 10.68 -23.22 8.37
C ILE A 258 10.25 -21.76 8.57
N TYR A 259 11.16 -20.86 8.25
CA TYR A 259 10.97 -19.42 8.28
C TYR A 259 10.94 -18.89 6.85
N ALA A 260 10.04 -17.95 6.57
CA ALA A 260 9.96 -17.30 5.26
C ALA A 260 10.59 -15.90 5.31
N ALA A 261 11.38 -15.55 4.29
CA ALA A 261 12.06 -14.27 4.16
C ALA A 261 11.53 -13.44 2.99
N ASP A 262 12.08 -12.23 2.85
CA ASP A 262 11.84 -11.29 1.74
C ASP A 262 10.43 -10.67 1.74
N PHE A 263 9.92 -10.41 2.95
CA PHE A 263 8.71 -9.61 3.13
C PHE A 263 9.05 -8.14 3.34
N ALA A 264 8.41 -7.29 2.54
CA ALA A 264 8.47 -5.84 2.64
C ALA A 264 7.17 -5.29 2.07
N ASN A 265 6.56 -4.34 2.76
CA ASN A 265 5.27 -3.77 2.38
C ASN A 265 5.41 -2.79 1.19
N ASP A 266 6.60 -2.26 0.99
CA ASP A 266 6.96 -1.25 -0.01
C ASP A 266 7.68 -1.84 -1.24
N ASN A 267 7.42 -3.11 -1.53
CA ASN A 267 8.02 -3.83 -2.65
C ASN A 267 6.94 -4.37 -3.59
N SER A 268 7.33 -4.69 -4.84
CA SER A 268 6.47 -5.41 -5.76
C SER A 268 6.32 -6.86 -5.30
N PHE A 269 5.11 -7.25 -4.93
CA PHE A 269 4.72 -8.64 -4.73
C PHE A 269 3.61 -9.02 -5.72
N SER A 270 3.21 -10.30 -5.70
CA SER A 270 2.34 -10.84 -6.75
C SER A 270 1.02 -10.07 -6.88
N TYR A 271 0.55 -9.88 -8.13
CA TYR A 271 -0.74 -9.26 -8.43
C TYR A 271 -1.93 -9.99 -7.79
N ASN A 272 -1.77 -11.26 -7.40
CA ASN A 272 -2.77 -12.02 -6.67
C ASN A 272 -3.14 -11.42 -5.30
N TYR A 273 -2.28 -10.58 -4.73
CA TYR A 273 -2.51 -9.92 -3.45
C TYR A 273 -3.02 -8.50 -3.58
N SER A 274 -3.18 -7.96 -4.79
CA SER A 274 -3.74 -6.61 -5.01
C SER A 274 -3.06 -5.52 -4.16
N TYR A 275 -1.72 -5.58 -4.06
CA TYR A 275 -0.89 -4.69 -3.23
C TYR A 275 -1.21 -4.71 -1.72
N ASP A 276 -1.84 -5.77 -1.23
CA ASP A 276 -2.13 -5.95 0.19
C ASP A 276 -1.07 -6.83 0.89
N PRO A 277 -0.16 -6.26 1.69
CA PRO A 277 0.88 -7.03 2.36
C PRO A 277 0.30 -7.99 3.40
N LEU A 278 -0.76 -7.60 4.14
CA LEU A 278 -1.37 -8.46 5.15
C LEU A 278 -1.98 -9.72 4.51
N ALA A 279 -2.59 -9.59 3.33
CA ALA A 279 -3.04 -10.74 2.54
C ALA A 279 -1.88 -11.67 2.16
N GLU A 280 -0.72 -11.12 1.79
CA GLU A 280 0.49 -11.91 1.54
C GLU A 280 0.89 -12.70 2.79
N TYR A 281 1.07 -12.05 3.95
CA TYR A 281 1.45 -12.77 5.19
C TYR A 281 0.48 -13.88 5.55
N LEU A 282 -0.84 -13.63 5.49
CA LEU A 282 -1.87 -14.64 5.76
C LEU A 282 -1.71 -15.88 4.86
N ASN A 283 -1.27 -15.71 3.61
CA ASN A 283 -1.04 -16.83 2.71
C ASN A 283 0.15 -17.73 3.11
N PHE A 284 1.02 -17.28 4.01
CA PHE A 284 2.13 -18.08 4.56
C PHE A 284 1.81 -18.67 5.94
N ILE A 285 0.92 -18.03 6.71
CA ILE A 285 0.67 -18.41 8.10
C ILE A 285 -0.70 -19.07 8.33
N ASP A 286 -1.70 -18.81 7.48
CA ASP A 286 -3.08 -19.26 7.67
C ASP A 286 -3.85 -19.43 6.35
N ASN A 287 -3.29 -20.24 5.43
CA ASN A 287 -3.92 -20.56 4.14
C ASN A 287 -4.78 -21.85 4.17
N GLY A 288 -4.91 -22.50 5.33
CA GLY A 288 -5.64 -23.77 5.51
C GLY A 288 -4.88 -25.04 5.09
N ILE A 289 -3.73 -24.93 4.44
CA ILE A 289 -2.89 -26.05 3.98
C ILE A 289 -1.68 -26.24 4.90
N PHE A 290 -0.94 -25.16 5.18
CA PHE A 290 0.25 -25.15 6.04
C PHE A 290 0.37 -23.83 6.79
N SER A 291 1.38 -23.73 7.66
CA SER A 291 1.77 -22.50 8.32
C SER A 291 3.29 -22.53 8.52
N VAL A 292 4.00 -21.49 8.10
CA VAL A 292 5.43 -21.34 8.42
C VAL A 292 5.62 -21.07 9.91
N ASP A 293 6.79 -21.43 10.45
CA ASP A 293 7.13 -21.23 11.86
C ASP A 293 7.52 -19.78 12.19
N GLY A 294 7.74 -18.95 11.18
CA GLY A 294 7.88 -17.50 11.33
C GLY A 294 8.19 -16.78 10.03
N VAL A 295 8.16 -15.46 10.09
CA VAL A 295 8.42 -14.58 8.95
C VAL A 295 9.44 -13.50 9.31
N VAL A 296 10.36 -13.24 8.39
CA VAL A 296 11.36 -12.17 8.48
C VAL A 296 10.88 -11.02 7.62
N SER A 297 10.68 -9.86 8.24
CA SER A 297 10.08 -8.68 7.59
C SER A 297 10.79 -7.39 7.97
N ASP A 298 10.85 -6.47 7.02
CA ASP A 298 11.26 -5.08 7.23
C ASP A 298 10.18 -4.25 7.96
N PHE A 299 8.92 -4.73 7.97
CA PHE A 299 7.73 -4.11 8.56
C PHE A 299 7.08 -5.09 9.57
N PRO A 300 7.67 -5.28 10.76
CA PRO A 300 7.20 -6.28 11.73
C PRO A 300 5.78 -6.05 12.29
N ILE A 301 5.17 -4.89 12.06
CA ILE A 301 3.78 -4.61 12.44
C ILE A 301 2.78 -5.47 11.66
N THR A 302 2.91 -5.58 10.34
CA THR A 302 1.97 -6.33 9.49
C THR A 302 1.89 -7.82 9.82
N PRO A 303 2.99 -8.56 10.01
CA PRO A 303 2.90 -9.93 10.48
C PRO A 303 2.43 -10.02 11.95
N SER A 304 2.59 -8.97 12.77
CA SER A 304 1.99 -8.91 14.10
C SER A 304 0.47 -8.83 14.03
N GLU A 305 -0.07 -7.98 13.17
CA GLU A 305 -1.50 -7.90 12.88
C GLU A 305 -2.00 -9.25 12.31
N ALA A 306 -1.32 -9.77 11.28
CA ALA A 306 -1.68 -11.01 10.60
C ALA A 306 -1.83 -12.18 11.60
N VAL A 307 -0.84 -12.36 12.49
CA VAL A 307 -0.86 -13.42 13.50
C VAL A 307 -1.89 -13.12 14.60
N GLY A 308 -1.89 -11.91 15.15
CA GLY A 308 -2.62 -11.58 16.37
C GLY A 308 -4.11 -11.28 16.18
N CYS A 309 -4.50 -10.73 15.03
CA CYS A 309 -5.83 -10.15 14.82
C CYS A 309 -6.54 -10.65 13.56
N PHE A 310 -5.82 -11.21 12.60
CA PHE A 310 -6.36 -11.59 11.30
C PHE A 310 -6.24 -13.08 10.96
N SER A 311 -5.59 -13.86 11.83
CA SER A 311 -5.58 -15.32 11.69
C SER A 311 -6.93 -15.92 12.08
N SER A 312 -7.31 -17.02 11.44
CA SER A 312 -8.55 -17.77 11.64
C SER A 312 -9.86 -17.02 11.35
N LEU A 313 -9.83 -15.92 10.58
CA LEU A 313 -11.04 -15.16 10.20
C LEU A 313 -12.07 -16.01 9.44
N ASN A 314 -11.64 -16.98 8.64
CA ASN A 314 -12.54 -17.88 7.92
C ASN A 314 -13.38 -18.77 8.85
N LYS A 315 -12.99 -18.91 10.12
CA LYS A 315 -13.76 -19.63 11.15
C LYS A 315 -14.69 -18.71 11.95
N SER A 316 -14.64 -17.41 11.70
CA SER A 316 -15.37 -16.38 12.43
C SER A 316 -16.45 -15.75 11.55
N SER A 317 -17.68 -15.71 12.07
CA SER A 317 -18.79 -14.92 11.48
C SER A 317 -18.82 -13.49 12.01
N LEU A 318 -17.73 -13.01 12.65
CA LEU A 318 -17.66 -11.66 13.18
C LEU A 318 -17.71 -10.63 12.05
N ASP A 319 -18.63 -9.70 12.20
CA ASP A 319 -18.76 -8.47 11.44
C ASP A 319 -19.10 -7.38 12.45
N HIS A 320 -18.21 -6.40 12.61
CA HIS A 320 -18.37 -5.34 13.63
C HIS A 320 -19.32 -4.23 13.18
N GLY A 321 -19.94 -4.33 12.00
CA GLY A 321 -20.94 -3.39 11.48
C GLY A 321 -20.38 -2.08 10.94
N LYS A 322 -19.27 -1.57 11.50
CA LYS A 322 -18.50 -0.42 11.01
C LYS A 322 -17.07 -0.84 10.62
N PRO A 323 -16.40 -0.12 9.69
CA PRO A 323 -16.90 0.99 8.89
C PRO A 323 -17.93 0.53 7.83
N VAL A 324 -18.71 1.46 7.30
CA VAL A 324 -19.41 1.24 6.02
C VAL A 324 -18.35 1.19 4.90
N ILE A 325 -18.36 0.13 4.11
CA ILE A 325 -17.44 -0.08 3.00
C ILE A 325 -18.15 0.27 1.71
N ILE A 326 -17.76 1.39 1.11
CA ILE A 326 -18.27 1.85 -0.17
C ILE A 326 -17.20 1.54 -1.23
N SER A 327 -17.56 0.83 -2.29
CA SER A 327 -16.64 0.64 -3.41
C SER A 327 -16.35 1.97 -4.10
N HIS A 328 -15.18 2.11 -4.70
CA HIS A 328 -14.86 3.21 -5.59
C HIS A 328 -14.74 2.67 -7.01
N TYR A 329 -15.81 2.84 -7.79
CA TYR A 329 -16.02 2.31 -9.13
C TYR A 329 -16.02 0.77 -9.20
N GLY A 330 -16.57 0.13 -8.16
CA GLY A 330 -16.44 -1.30 -7.92
C GLY A 330 -15.06 -1.66 -7.32
N ALA A 331 -14.57 -2.88 -7.55
CA ALA A 331 -13.21 -3.27 -7.18
C ALA A 331 -12.20 -2.80 -8.24
N SER A 332 -12.11 -1.48 -8.44
CA SER A 332 -11.29 -0.81 -9.45
C SER A 332 -9.77 -1.02 -9.25
N GLY A 333 -9.37 -1.50 -8.06
CA GLY A 333 -8.03 -2.01 -7.78
C GLY A 333 -7.66 -3.28 -8.56
N ASP A 334 -8.68 -4.09 -8.94
CA ASP A 334 -8.52 -5.43 -9.51
C ASP A 334 -8.98 -5.53 -10.98
N TYR A 335 -10.00 -4.75 -11.35
CA TYR A 335 -10.66 -4.77 -12.66
C TYR A 335 -10.90 -3.35 -13.18
N PRO A 336 -11.11 -3.17 -14.49
CA PRO A 336 -11.50 -1.87 -15.03
C PRO A 336 -12.76 -1.32 -14.38
N ASP A 337 -12.68 -0.02 -14.05
CA ASP A 337 -13.71 0.76 -13.36
C ASP A 337 -15.10 0.56 -13.95
N CYS A 338 -16.13 0.54 -13.08
CA CYS A 338 -17.55 0.53 -13.46
C CYS A 338 -17.98 -0.62 -14.41
N THR A 339 -17.22 -1.71 -14.46
CA THR A 339 -17.58 -2.92 -15.24
C THR A 339 -18.37 -3.92 -14.41
N ASP A 340 -19.09 -4.81 -15.10
CA ASP A 340 -19.75 -5.98 -14.50
C ASP A 340 -18.80 -6.82 -13.60
N LEU A 341 -17.55 -7.00 -14.01
CA LEU A 341 -16.53 -7.71 -13.22
C LEU A 341 -16.08 -6.92 -11.98
N ALA A 342 -15.85 -5.61 -12.11
CA ALA A 342 -15.49 -4.77 -10.96
C ALA A 342 -16.60 -4.77 -9.91
N TYR A 343 -17.87 -4.68 -10.32
CA TYR A 343 -19.01 -4.73 -9.40
C TYR A 343 -19.22 -6.12 -8.80
N GLN A 344 -19.09 -7.17 -9.59
CA GLN A 344 -19.18 -8.55 -9.08
C GLN A 344 -18.09 -8.82 -8.04
N LYS A 345 -16.85 -8.41 -8.32
CA LYS A 345 -15.74 -8.54 -7.37
C LYS A 345 -15.96 -7.70 -6.10
N ALA A 346 -16.46 -6.47 -6.19
CA ALA A 346 -16.78 -5.66 -5.02
C ALA A 346 -17.84 -6.32 -4.13
N VAL A 347 -18.87 -6.92 -4.72
CA VAL A 347 -19.88 -7.69 -3.97
C VAL A 347 -19.26 -8.93 -3.32
N ASP A 348 -18.47 -9.70 -4.08
CA ASP A 348 -17.84 -10.93 -3.57
C ASP A 348 -16.82 -10.64 -2.45
N ASP A 349 -16.15 -9.49 -2.53
CA ASP A 349 -15.25 -8.99 -1.50
C ASP A 349 -15.98 -8.42 -0.27
N GLY A 350 -17.30 -8.25 -0.33
CA GLY A 350 -18.13 -7.82 0.78
C GLY A 350 -18.26 -6.31 0.96
N ALA A 351 -18.38 -5.54 -0.13
CA ALA A 351 -18.79 -4.14 -0.05
C ALA A 351 -20.18 -4.01 0.62
N ASP A 352 -20.38 -3.00 1.45
CA ASP A 352 -21.71 -2.68 1.98
C ASP A 352 -22.52 -1.87 0.95
N VAL A 353 -21.83 -1.02 0.17
CA VAL A 353 -22.42 -0.16 -0.87
C VAL A 353 -21.54 -0.24 -2.12
N ILE A 354 -22.16 -0.41 -3.28
CA ILE A 354 -21.48 -0.23 -4.57
C ILE A 354 -21.91 1.07 -5.24
N ASP A 355 -20.99 1.72 -5.94
CA ASP A 355 -21.16 3.04 -6.50
C ASP A 355 -21.29 3.05 -8.04
N CYS A 356 -22.03 4.00 -8.58
CA CYS A 356 -22.15 4.23 -10.02
C CYS A 356 -22.07 5.75 -10.29
N PRO A 357 -20.90 6.25 -10.72
CA PRO A 357 -20.79 7.58 -11.31
C PRO A 357 -21.53 7.63 -12.65
N VAL A 358 -22.55 8.48 -12.73
CA VAL A 358 -23.44 8.52 -13.90
C VAL A 358 -22.91 9.50 -14.93
N GLN A 359 -22.65 8.96 -16.13
CA GLN A 359 -22.44 9.74 -17.35
C GLN A 359 -23.58 9.48 -18.34
N VAL A 360 -23.62 10.26 -19.41
CA VAL A 360 -24.65 10.15 -20.45
C VAL A 360 -24.02 9.96 -21.83
N THR A 361 -24.63 9.10 -22.63
CA THR A 361 -24.27 8.87 -24.04
C THR A 361 -24.93 9.89 -24.97
N GLU A 362 -24.52 9.93 -26.24
CA GLU A 362 -25.14 10.79 -27.27
C GLU A 362 -26.66 10.54 -27.39
N ASP A 363 -27.06 9.26 -27.35
CA ASP A 363 -28.45 8.80 -27.39
C ASP A 363 -29.17 8.89 -26.02
N ARG A 364 -28.62 9.68 -25.09
CA ARG A 364 -29.22 10.06 -23.79
C ARG A 364 -29.42 8.90 -22.83
N ILE A 365 -28.60 7.86 -22.93
CA ILE A 365 -28.66 6.70 -22.03
C ILE A 365 -27.73 6.94 -20.83
N PRO A 366 -28.22 6.86 -19.59
CA PRO A 366 -27.37 6.91 -18.39
C PRO A 366 -26.53 5.64 -18.25
N ILE A 367 -25.23 5.81 -18.04
CA ILE A 367 -24.24 4.73 -17.90
C ILE A 367 -23.38 4.93 -16.65
N CYS A 368 -22.87 3.84 -16.09
CA CYS A 368 -21.84 3.91 -15.05
C CYS A 368 -20.47 4.05 -15.71
N MET A 369 -19.77 5.16 -15.47
CA MET A 369 -18.46 5.44 -16.04
C MET A 369 -17.67 6.37 -15.11
N SER A 370 -16.42 6.02 -14.79
CA SER A 370 -15.62 6.78 -13.82
C SER A 370 -15.18 8.14 -14.36
N SER A 371 -15.03 8.29 -15.68
CA SER A 371 -14.79 9.59 -16.32
C SER A 371 -15.85 9.96 -17.36
N ILE A 372 -16.10 11.26 -17.53
CA ILE A 372 -16.84 11.78 -18.70
C ILE A 372 -15.97 11.75 -19.97
N ASN A 373 -14.65 11.68 -19.82
CA ASN A 373 -13.68 11.57 -20.90
C ASN A 373 -13.26 10.11 -21.05
N LEU A 374 -13.76 9.45 -22.09
CA LEU A 374 -13.52 8.05 -22.42
C LEU A 374 -12.03 7.73 -22.64
N MET A 375 -11.16 8.72 -22.81
CA MET A 375 -9.72 8.50 -22.95
C MET A 375 -9.05 8.05 -21.65
N ASP A 376 -9.69 8.26 -20.50
CA ASP A 376 -9.10 8.01 -19.19
C ASP A 376 -9.25 6.53 -18.79
N ASP A 377 -10.34 5.89 -19.21
CA ASP A 377 -10.80 4.57 -18.73
C ASP A 377 -11.20 3.61 -19.86
N THR A 378 -10.94 3.95 -21.13
CA THR A 378 -11.23 3.06 -22.28
C THR A 378 -10.15 3.10 -23.37
N THR A 379 -10.26 2.21 -24.34
CA THR A 379 -9.42 2.19 -25.54
C THR A 379 -9.85 3.17 -26.65
N VAL A 380 -10.69 4.18 -26.36
CA VAL A 380 -11.26 5.09 -27.39
C VAL A 380 -10.19 5.80 -28.23
N SER A 381 -9.06 6.15 -27.62
CA SER A 381 -7.94 6.84 -28.28
C SER A 381 -7.26 5.99 -29.35
N LEU A 382 -7.42 4.66 -29.28
CA LEU A 382 -6.88 3.68 -30.23
C LEU A 382 -7.93 3.19 -31.25
N SER A 383 -9.14 3.75 -31.21
CA SER A 383 -10.26 3.36 -32.06
C SER A 383 -10.44 4.29 -33.27
N ASN A 384 -11.42 3.97 -34.11
CA ASN A 384 -11.89 4.85 -35.19
C ASN A 384 -12.55 6.14 -34.69
N PHE A 385 -12.84 6.27 -33.38
CA PHE A 385 -13.39 7.47 -32.75
C PHE A 385 -12.32 8.48 -32.32
N SER A 386 -11.03 8.17 -32.48
CA SER A 386 -9.91 9.06 -32.12
C SER A 386 -10.02 10.47 -32.73
N SER A 387 -10.66 10.61 -33.90
CA SER A 387 -10.90 11.91 -34.55
C SER A 387 -11.96 12.78 -33.86
N LEU A 388 -12.73 12.25 -32.90
CA LEU A 388 -13.71 13.00 -32.11
C LEU A 388 -13.07 13.80 -30.97
N SER A 389 -11.75 13.70 -30.82
CA SER A 389 -10.99 14.42 -29.80
C SER A 389 -11.23 15.93 -29.88
N SER A 390 -11.63 16.53 -28.76
CA SER A 390 -11.92 17.96 -28.65
C SER A 390 -11.59 18.50 -27.27
N VAL A 391 -11.47 19.82 -27.15
CA VAL A 391 -11.20 20.49 -25.86
C VAL A 391 -12.46 21.20 -25.39
N ILE A 392 -12.99 20.80 -24.24
CA ILE A 392 -14.12 21.45 -23.57
C ILE A 392 -13.62 21.97 -22.22
N ARG A 393 -13.34 23.28 -22.16
CA ARG A 393 -12.66 23.92 -21.02
C ARG A 393 -13.49 23.87 -19.73
N GLU A 394 -14.81 23.83 -19.85
CA GLU A 394 -15.71 23.66 -18.71
C GLU A 394 -15.61 22.26 -18.06
N LEU A 395 -15.06 21.26 -18.75
CA LEU A 395 -14.88 19.90 -18.22
C LEU A 395 -13.42 19.61 -17.88
N GLN A 396 -12.49 19.95 -18.78
CA GLN A 396 -11.07 19.67 -18.58
C GLN A 396 -10.15 20.58 -19.41
N SER A 397 -8.87 20.64 -19.03
CA SER A 397 -7.87 21.47 -19.70
C SER A 397 -7.28 20.84 -20.97
N GLY A 398 -7.30 19.51 -21.08
CA GLY A 398 -6.75 18.74 -22.19
C GLY A 398 -7.79 18.32 -23.25
N PRO A 399 -7.33 17.77 -24.38
CA PRO A 399 -8.22 17.11 -25.33
C PRO A 399 -8.86 15.86 -24.70
N GLY A 400 -10.11 15.58 -25.05
CA GLY A 400 -10.85 14.41 -24.61
C GLY A 400 -11.82 13.92 -25.67
N ILE A 401 -12.28 12.69 -25.50
CA ILE A 401 -13.41 12.12 -26.26
C ILE A 401 -14.48 11.83 -25.23
N PHE A 402 -15.60 12.53 -25.31
CA PHE A 402 -16.56 12.55 -24.21
C PHE A 402 -17.66 11.51 -24.40
N THR A 403 -18.23 11.00 -23.31
CA THR A 403 -19.29 9.98 -23.36
C THR A 403 -20.48 10.41 -24.24
N PHE A 404 -20.82 11.70 -24.25
CA PHE A 404 -21.91 12.27 -25.04
C PHE A 404 -21.56 12.49 -26.53
N ASN A 405 -20.36 12.10 -26.99
CA ASN A 405 -19.99 12.09 -28.40
C ASN A 405 -20.29 10.75 -29.10
N LEU A 406 -20.61 9.70 -28.34
CA LEU A 406 -20.85 8.36 -28.85
C LEU A 406 -22.19 7.83 -28.35
N THR A 407 -22.89 7.07 -29.18
CA THR A 407 -24.06 6.29 -28.77
C THR A 407 -23.66 5.15 -27.84
N TRP A 408 -24.61 4.62 -27.06
CA TRP A 408 -24.37 3.41 -26.27
C TRP A 408 -23.91 2.21 -27.13
N ALA A 409 -24.43 2.10 -28.36
CA ALA A 409 -24.02 1.04 -29.26
C ALA A 409 -22.54 1.13 -29.64
N GLU A 410 -22.02 2.35 -29.83
CA GLU A 410 -20.61 2.61 -30.15
C GLU A 410 -19.71 2.45 -28.92
N ILE A 411 -20.11 2.94 -27.74
CA ILE A 411 -19.35 2.76 -26.50
C ILE A 411 -19.12 1.28 -26.19
N LYS A 412 -20.14 0.43 -26.41
CA LYS A 412 -19.99 -1.03 -26.27
C LYS A 412 -18.98 -1.69 -27.20
N THR A 413 -18.53 -1.01 -28.25
CA THR A 413 -17.47 -1.52 -29.14
C THR A 413 -16.07 -1.23 -28.61
N LEU A 414 -15.95 -0.33 -27.63
CA LEU A 414 -14.71 -0.03 -26.94
C LEU A 414 -14.40 -1.12 -25.90
N GLN A 415 -13.14 -1.20 -25.50
CA GLN A 415 -12.75 -2.00 -24.34
C GLN A 415 -12.57 -1.07 -23.13
N PRO A 416 -13.06 -1.46 -21.95
CA PRO A 416 -12.71 -0.77 -20.72
C PRO A 416 -11.20 -0.90 -20.47
N MET A 417 -10.62 -0.02 -19.67
CA MET A 417 -9.20 -0.01 -19.33
C MET A 417 -9.02 0.21 -17.84
N ILE A 418 -8.23 -0.66 -17.19
CA ILE A 418 -7.98 -0.53 -15.76
C ILE A 418 -7.19 0.74 -15.46
N SER A 419 -7.63 1.46 -14.44
CA SER A 419 -6.91 2.63 -13.94
C SER A 419 -5.57 2.22 -13.34
N ALA A 420 -4.57 3.09 -13.44
CA ALA A 420 -3.27 2.90 -12.77
C ALA A 420 -2.80 4.24 -12.16
N PRO A 421 -3.45 4.71 -11.07
CA PRO A 421 -3.20 6.03 -10.50
C PRO A 421 -1.74 6.26 -10.11
N GLU A 422 -1.05 5.20 -9.71
CA GLU A 422 0.35 5.24 -9.24
C GLU A 422 1.35 4.76 -10.32
N SER A 423 0.97 4.83 -11.59
CA SER A 423 1.80 4.36 -12.73
C SER A 423 3.14 5.09 -12.88
N ILE A 424 3.27 6.32 -12.35
CA ILE A 424 4.55 7.06 -12.32
C ILE A 424 5.61 6.36 -11.46
N TYR A 425 5.19 5.53 -10.51
CA TYR A 425 6.04 4.69 -9.67
C TYR A 425 6.18 3.27 -10.23
N HIS A 426 5.79 3.06 -11.50
CA HIS A 426 5.76 1.75 -12.16
C HIS A 426 4.83 0.72 -11.50
N LEU A 427 3.89 1.17 -10.67
CA LEU A 427 2.86 0.32 -10.07
C LEU A 427 1.66 0.23 -11.01
N GLN A 428 1.62 -0.86 -11.76
CA GLN A 428 0.48 -1.19 -12.64
C GLN A 428 -0.58 -1.97 -11.87
N ARG A 429 -1.86 -1.72 -12.12
CA ARG A 429 -2.92 -2.64 -11.67
C ARG A 429 -2.97 -3.87 -12.57
N ASN A 430 -3.72 -4.88 -12.13
CA ASN A 430 -3.73 -6.26 -12.64
C ASN A 430 -3.62 -6.39 -14.19
N PRO A 431 -2.43 -6.67 -14.75
CA PRO A 431 -2.22 -6.65 -16.20
C PRO A 431 -3.02 -7.70 -16.98
N ARG A 432 -3.34 -8.85 -16.39
CA ARG A 432 -4.17 -9.90 -17.02
C ARG A 432 -5.62 -9.47 -17.22
N TYR A 433 -6.12 -8.56 -16.39
CA TYR A 433 -7.48 -8.04 -16.47
C TYR A 433 -7.56 -6.60 -16.98
N LYS A 434 -6.47 -6.07 -17.54
CA LYS A 434 -6.36 -4.68 -17.97
C LYS A 434 -7.50 -4.14 -18.83
N ASN A 435 -8.18 -5.01 -19.59
CA ASN A 435 -9.30 -4.66 -20.47
C ASN A 435 -10.53 -5.58 -20.27
N ALA A 436 -10.64 -6.22 -19.10
CA ALA A 436 -11.69 -7.19 -18.84
C ALA A 436 -13.01 -6.53 -18.41
N GLY A 437 -14.12 -7.21 -18.68
CA GLY A 437 -15.46 -6.79 -18.27
C GLY A 437 -16.23 -6.01 -19.35
N ASN A 438 -17.49 -5.72 -19.04
CA ASN A 438 -18.42 -5.00 -19.90
C ASN A 438 -18.92 -3.74 -19.19
N PHE A 439 -19.07 -2.65 -19.95
CA PHE A 439 -19.71 -1.43 -19.46
C PHE A 439 -21.17 -1.70 -19.05
N MET A 440 -21.64 -0.97 -18.06
CA MET A 440 -23.02 -1.09 -17.57
C MET A 440 -23.82 0.18 -17.80
N LYS A 441 -25.08 0.03 -18.25
CA LYS A 441 -26.07 1.10 -18.06
C LYS A 441 -26.40 1.23 -16.59
N LEU A 442 -26.87 2.41 -16.18
CA LEU A 442 -27.41 2.59 -14.83
C LEU A 442 -28.54 1.59 -14.53
N SER A 443 -29.42 1.30 -15.50
CA SER A 443 -30.48 0.31 -15.35
C SER A 443 -29.95 -1.10 -15.06
N ASP A 444 -28.85 -1.48 -15.72
CA ASP A 444 -28.28 -2.82 -15.62
C ASP A 444 -27.54 -2.97 -14.28
N PHE A 445 -26.84 -1.92 -13.83
CA PHE A 445 -26.23 -1.83 -12.51
C PHE A 445 -27.27 -1.96 -11.38
N LEU A 446 -28.38 -1.22 -11.48
CA LEU A 446 -29.48 -1.30 -10.51
C LEU A 446 -30.16 -2.68 -10.50
N ALA A 447 -30.35 -3.29 -11.67
CA ALA A 447 -30.86 -4.66 -11.76
C ALA A 447 -29.90 -5.68 -11.12
N PHE A 448 -28.60 -5.51 -11.35
CA PHE A 448 -27.55 -6.33 -10.75
C PHE A 448 -27.57 -6.22 -9.21
N ALA A 449 -27.63 -5.00 -8.66
CA ALA A 449 -27.54 -4.75 -7.23
C ALA A 449 -28.70 -5.38 -6.41
N LYS A 450 -29.93 -5.37 -6.92
CA LYS A 450 -31.13 -5.88 -6.22
C LYS A 450 -31.05 -7.32 -5.72
N GLY A 451 -30.22 -8.16 -6.35
CA GLY A 451 -30.08 -9.58 -5.99
C GLY A 451 -28.88 -9.89 -5.12
N LYS A 452 -28.17 -8.87 -4.60
CA LYS A 452 -26.91 -9.02 -3.88
C LYS A 452 -27.06 -8.67 -2.40
N ASP A 453 -26.12 -9.19 -1.60
CA ASP A 453 -26.00 -8.89 -0.17
C ASP A 453 -25.35 -7.51 0.01
N LEU A 454 -26.11 -6.46 -0.30
CA LEU A 454 -25.70 -5.07 -0.20
C LEU A 454 -26.63 -4.34 0.77
N SER A 455 -26.10 -3.33 1.46
CA SER A 455 -26.92 -2.39 2.24
C SER A 455 -27.44 -1.24 1.39
N GLY A 456 -26.77 -0.91 0.29
CA GLY A 456 -27.20 0.17 -0.60
C GLY A 456 -26.43 0.31 -1.91
N VAL A 457 -26.81 1.32 -2.68
CA VAL A 457 -26.11 1.79 -3.87
C VAL A 457 -25.85 3.30 -3.76
N LEU A 458 -24.69 3.75 -4.23
CA LEU A 458 -24.31 5.16 -4.28
C LEU A 458 -24.29 5.64 -5.73
N ILE A 459 -25.15 6.59 -6.09
CA ILE A 459 -25.20 7.16 -7.44
C ILE A 459 -24.57 8.54 -7.43
N THR A 460 -23.47 8.72 -8.16
CA THR A 460 -22.76 10.01 -8.23
C THR A 460 -23.21 10.79 -9.46
N VAL A 461 -23.60 12.05 -9.27
CA VAL A 461 -24.09 12.94 -10.33
C VAL A 461 -23.24 14.21 -10.37
N GLU A 462 -22.37 14.30 -11.36
CA GLU A 462 -21.51 15.46 -11.59
C GLU A 462 -21.87 16.17 -12.90
N ASN A 463 -21.30 17.36 -13.12
CA ASN A 463 -21.43 18.12 -14.37
C ASN A 463 -22.88 18.43 -14.79
N ALA A 464 -23.83 18.42 -13.85
CA ALA A 464 -25.26 18.53 -14.17
C ALA A 464 -25.63 19.86 -14.84
N ALA A 465 -25.02 20.97 -14.40
CA ALA A 465 -25.24 22.29 -15.01
C ALA A 465 -24.72 22.33 -16.46
N PHE A 466 -23.55 21.75 -16.72
CA PHE A 466 -22.99 21.62 -18.06
C PHE A 466 -23.92 20.81 -18.98
N MET A 467 -24.36 19.63 -18.54
CA MET A 467 -25.25 18.78 -19.34
C MET A 467 -26.59 19.48 -19.64
N ALA A 468 -27.16 20.20 -18.68
CA ALA A 468 -28.41 20.91 -18.87
C ALA A 468 -28.27 22.08 -19.87
N GLN A 469 -27.20 22.89 -19.76
CA GLN A 469 -27.02 24.08 -20.61
C GLN A 469 -26.50 23.74 -22.02
N LYS A 470 -25.56 22.80 -22.11
CA LYS A 470 -24.83 22.53 -23.35
C LYS A 470 -25.43 21.37 -24.14
N LEU A 471 -25.98 20.37 -23.45
CA LEU A 471 -26.56 19.18 -24.08
C LEU A 471 -28.10 19.20 -24.07
N GLY A 472 -28.71 20.12 -23.32
CA GLY A 472 -30.17 20.14 -23.13
C GLY A 472 -30.67 18.87 -22.43
N PHE A 473 -29.83 18.28 -21.56
CA PHE A 473 -30.11 17.01 -20.88
C PHE A 473 -30.06 17.20 -19.36
N SER A 474 -31.13 16.78 -18.69
CA SER A 474 -31.23 16.81 -17.23
C SER A 474 -30.81 15.47 -16.65
N VAL A 475 -29.53 15.32 -16.28
CA VAL A 475 -29.00 14.08 -15.70
C VAL A 475 -29.70 13.73 -14.38
N THR A 476 -30.08 14.73 -13.59
CA THR A 476 -30.86 14.54 -12.36
C THR A 476 -32.22 13.89 -12.62
N ASP A 477 -32.98 14.39 -13.61
CA ASP A 477 -34.29 13.81 -13.94
C ASP A 477 -34.14 12.40 -14.54
N ALA A 478 -33.09 12.18 -15.35
CA ALA A 478 -32.79 10.86 -15.92
C ALA A 478 -32.44 9.83 -14.85
N VAL A 479 -31.64 10.20 -13.85
CA VAL A 479 -31.31 9.33 -12.71
C VAL A 479 -32.55 9.03 -11.87
N ILE A 480 -33.34 10.04 -11.53
CA ILE A 480 -34.60 9.85 -10.76
C ILE A 480 -35.55 8.91 -11.51
N HIS A 481 -35.72 9.11 -12.82
CA HIS A 481 -36.56 8.25 -13.67
C HIS A 481 -36.03 6.82 -13.71
N THR A 482 -34.71 6.64 -13.92
CA THR A 482 -34.10 5.30 -13.99
C THR A 482 -34.22 4.55 -12.66
N LEU A 483 -34.00 5.22 -11.53
CA LEU A 483 -34.23 4.65 -10.20
C LEU A 483 -35.70 4.31 -9.97
N SER A 484 -36.63 5.17 -10.42
CA SER A 484 -38.06 4.93 -10.36
C SER A 484 -38.48 3.68 -11.13
N ASP A 485 -38.05 3.56 -12.39
CA ASP A 485 -38.34 2.42 -13.26
C ASP A 485 -37.73 1.14 -12.72
N ALA A 486 -36.51 1.25 -12.18
CA ALA A 486 -35.87 0.18 -11.46
C ALA A 486 -36.51 -0.04 -10.08
N GLY A 487 -37.60 0.62 -9.69
CA GLY A 487 -38.34 0.34 -8.46
C GLY A 487 -37.65 0.73 -7.15
N TYR A 488 -36.60 1.55 -7.18
CA TYR A 488 -35.88 2.04 -5.99
C TYR A 488 -36.59 3.20 -5.27
N ASN A 489 -37.62 3.80 -5.89
CA ASN A 489 -38.48 4.82 -5.27
C ASN A 489 -39.44 4.26 -4.19
N ASN A 490 -39.76 2.97 -4.27
CA ASN A 490 -40.56 2.25 -3.28
C ASN A 490 -39.59 1.55 -2.32
N GLN A 491 -39.91 1.39 -1.04
CA GLN A 491 -39.01 0.80 -0.02
C GLN A 491 -38.38 -0.53 -0.49
N THR A 492 -37.22 -0.44 -1.12
CA THR A 492 -36.31 -1.56 -1.36
C THR A 492 -35.58 -1.85 -0.06
N THR A 493 -35.08 -3.08 0.08
CA THR A 493 -34.13 -3.40 1.17
C THR A 493 -32.83 -2.61 1.03
N LEU A 494 -32.48 -2.21 -0.20
CA LEU A 494 -31.31 -1.38 -0.50
C LEU A 494 -31.59 0.10 -0.26
N GLN A 495 -30.70 0.77 0.45
CA GLN A 495 -30.65 2.22 0.56
C GLN A 495 -30.10 2.83 -0.75
N VAL A 496 -30.72 3.90 -1.23
CA VAL A 496 -30.15 4.72 -2.30
C VAL A 496 -29.49 5.94 -1.69
N MET A 497 -28.24 6.14 -2.06
CA MET A 497 -27.44 7.29 -1.71
C MET A 497 -27.15 8.08 -2.99
N ILE A 498 -27.30 9.40 -2.97
CA ILE A 498 -26.93 10.27 -4.11
C ILE A 498 -25.74 11.12 -3.69
N GLN A 499 -24.64 11.05 -4.44
CA GLN A 499 -23.45 11.85 -4.22
C GLN A 499 -23.29 12.94 -5.29
N SER A 500 -22.83 14.11 -4.88
CA SER A 500 -22.46 15.19 -5.80
C SER A 500 -21.56 16.21 -5.10
N SER A 501 -20.58 16.75 -5.83
CA SER A 501 -19.80 17.93 -5.44
C SER A 501 -20.62 19.23 -5.55
N ASN A 502 -21.70 19.20 -6.34
CA ASN A 502 -22.61 20.33 -6.52
C ASN A 502 -23.80 20.28 -5.54
N SER A 503 -23.92 21.29 -4.66
CA SER A 503 -25.03 21.38 -3.70
C SER A 503 -26.38 21.56 -4.39
N SER A 504 -26.40 22.25 -5.55
CA SER A 504 -27.61 22.46 -6.36
C SER A 504 -28.23 21.14 -6.87
N VAL A 505 -27.40 20.13 -7.15
CA VAL A 505 -27.83 18.76 -7.51
C VAL A 505 -28.53 18.10 -6.32
N LEU A 506 -27.89 18.11 -5.14
CA LEU A 506 -28.44 17.48 -3.94
C LEU A 506 -29.75 18.15 -3.49
N VAL A 507 -29.83 19.48 -3.57
CA VAL A 507 -31.07 20.22 -3.31
C VAL A 507 -32.20 19.76 -4.24
N LYS A 508 -31.94 19.55 -5.52
CA LYS A 508 -32.95 19.03 -6.47
C LYS A 508 -33.41 17.63 -6.09
N PHE A 509 -32.49 16.72 -5.74
CA PHE A 509 -32.86 15.39 -5.28
C PHE A 509 -33.65 15.42 -3.96
N LYS A 510 -33.30 16.30 -3.02
CA LYS A 510 -34.03 16.48 -1.76
C LYS A 510 -35.48 16.90 -1.95
N GLN A 511 -35.75 17.71 -2.97
CA GLN A 511 -37.10 18.19 -3.28
C GLN A 511 -37.99 17.12 -3.92
N GLN A 512 -37.38 16.16 -4.63
CA GLN A 512 -38.11 15.20 -5.46
C GLN A 512 -38.09 13.76 -4.93
N THR A 513 -37.20 13.44 -4.01
CA THR A 513 -36.94 12.07 -3.54
C THR A 513 -36.77 12.01 -2.02
N LYS A 514 -36.64 10.80 -1.47
CA LYS A 514 -36.34 10.53 -0.05
C LYS A 514 -35.03 9.78 0.12
N TYR A 515 -34.12 9.92 -0.84
CA TYR A 515 -32.82 9.27 -0.82
C TYR A 515 -31.88 9.94 0.18
N ASN A 516 -30.89 9.18 0.65
CA ASN A 516 -29.82 9.73 1.45
C ASN A 516 -28.90 10.55 0.55
N LEU A 517 -28.51 11.74 0.99
CA LEU A 517 -27.72 12.66 0.19
C LEU A 517 -26.30 12.81 0.76
N VAL A 518 -25.29 12.63 -0.09
CA VAL A 518 -23.87 12.66 0.26
C VAL A 518 -23.22 13.85 -0.44
N TYR A 519 -22.74 14.82 0.32
CA TYR A 519 -22.00 15.94 -0.25
C TYR A 519 -20.52 15.59 -0.39
N LEU A 520 -20.00 15.66 -1.61
CA LEU A 520 -18.59 15.40 -1.91
C LEU A 520 -17.79 16.70 -1.75
N ILE A 521 -16.80 16.69 -0.88
CA ILE A 521 -15.88 17.82 -0.70
C ILE A 521 -14.56 17.46 -1.38
N ASP A 522 -14.39 17.92 -2.62
CA ASP A 522 -13.24 17.58 -3.47
C ASP A 522 -11.92 18.21 -3.03
N GLU A 523 -11.98 19.37 -2.37
CA GLU A 523 -10.79 20.05 -1.89
C GLU A 523 -10.36 19.54 -0.51
N SER A 524 -9.05 19.36 -0.32
CA SER A 524 -8.51 19.08 1.00
C SER A 524 -8.63 20.32 1.91
N ILE A 525 -9.64 20.32 2.76
CA ILE A 525 -9.91 21.35 3.78
C ILE A 525 -9.41 20.95 5.18
N ASN A 526 -9.13 21.94 6.03
CA ASN A 526 -8.77 21.75 7.44
C ASN A 526 -10.00 21.61 8.35
N ASP A 527 -11.02 22.43 8.10
CA ASP A 527 -12.22 22.52 8.92
C ASP A 527 -13.36 23.17 8.11
N ALA A 528 -14.55 23.27 8.70
CA ALA A 528 -15.71 23.95 8.14
C ALA A 528 -16.30 24.96 9.15
N THR A 529 -16.73 26.13 8.67
CA THR A 529 -17.38 27.13 9.53
C THR A 529 -18.75 26.64 10.03
N PRO A 530 -19.24 27.15 11.18
CA PRO A 530 -20.58 26.81 11.65
C PRO A 530 -21.70 27.14 10.65
N SER A 531 -21.54 28.20 9.85
CA SER A 531 -22.48 28.56 8.78
C SER A 531 -22.49 27.53 7.67
N SER A 532 -21.31 27.12 7.17
CA SER A 532 -21.21 26.13 6.10
C SER A 532 -21.73 24.76 6.55
N LEU A 533 -21.45 24.33 7.78
CA LEU A 533 -22.01 23.11 8.37
C LEU A 533 -23.55 23.16 8.44
N ALA A 534 -24.11 24.28 8.88
CA ALA A 534 -25.56 24.48 8.92
C ALA A 534 -26.18 24.47 7.52
N ASP A 535 -25.48 25.01 6.52
CA ASP A 535 -25.92 24.99 5.13
C ASP A 535 -25.85 23.60 4.52
N ILE A 536 -24.75 22.86 4.72
CA ILE A 536 -24.62 21.46 4.28
C ILE A 536 -25.76 20.62 4.83
N LYS A 537 -26.07 20.76 6.13
CA LYS A 537 -27.14 19.97 6.76
C LYS A 537 -28.54 20.24 6.18
N LYS A 538 -28.75 21.39 5.52
CA LYS A 538 -30.03 21.66 4.82
C LYS A 538 -30.23 20.77 3.62
N PHE A 539 -29.19 20.21 3.00
CA PHE A 539 -29.32 19.41 1.78
C PHE A 539 -28.64 18.03 1.82
N ALA A 540 -27.77 17.74 2.78
CA ALA A 540 -27.05 16.48 2.88
C ALA A 540 -27.28 15.75 4.22
N ASP A 541 -27.16 14.42 4.18
CA ASP A 541 -27.21 13.50 5.32
C ASP A 541 -25.82 12.99 5.70
N ALA A 542 -24.90 12.97 4.73
CA ALA A 542 -23.52 12.56 4.90
C ALA A 542 -22.58 13.43 4.04
N VAL A 543 -21.27 13.29 4.29
CA VAL A 543 -20.22 13.91 3.48
C VAL A 543 -19.15 12.87 3.13
N ALA A 544 -18.59 12.99 1.93
CA ALA A 544 -17.37 12.32 1.53
C ALA A 544 -16.23 13.34 1.51
N ILE A 545 -15.14 13.07 2.23
CA ILE A 545 -13.99 13.99 2.37
C ILE A 545 -12.67 13.34 1.95
N ASP A 546 -11.79 14.14 1.33
CA ASP A 546 -10.45 13.70 0.99
C ASP A 546 -9.68 13.26 2.24
N LYS A 547 -8.92 12.18 2.11
CA LYS A 547 -8.20 11.58 3.24
C LYS A 547 -7.21 12.55 3.91
N LYS A 548 -6.67 13.54 3.20
CA LYS A 548 -5.77 14.56 3.76
C LYS A 548 -6.50 15.62 4.57
N SER A 549 -7.82 15.77 4.40
CA SER A 549 -8.64 16.59 5.30
C SER A 549 -8.76 16.00 6.70
N VAL A 550 -8.45 14.72 6.88
CA VAL A 550 -8.39 14.06 8.19
C VAL A 550 -6.96 14.11 8.75
N PHE A 551 -5.99 13.67 7.94
CA PHE A 551 -4.58 13.64 8.30
C PHE A 551 -3.76 14.43 7.29
N PRO A 552 -3.45 15.72 7.56
CA PRO A 552 -2.69 16.55 6.64
C PRO A 552 -1.24 16.09 6.54
N GLU A 553 -0.72 16.03 5.31
CA GLU A 553 0.61 15.49 5.01
C GLU A 553 1.60 16.58 4.58
N ASN A 554 2.86 16.47 5.01
CA ASN A 554 3.99 17.21 4.45
C ASN A 554 5.09 16.23 4.04
N GLN A 555 5.44 16.19 2.75
CA GLN A 555 6.34 15.18 2.17
C GLN A 555 5.99 13.74 2.61
N LYS A 556 4.68 13.40 2.57
CA LYS A 556 4.13 12.10 2.99
C LYS A 556 4.25 11.78 4.48
N PHE A 557 4.57 12.74 5.34
CA PHE A 557 4.48 12.57 6.80
C PHE A 557 3.21 13.24 7.32
N ILE A 558 2.46 12.56 8.19
CA ILE A 558 1.32 13.14 8.89
C ILE A 558 1.82 14.21 9.84
N THR A 559 1.26 15.41 9.73
CA THR A 559 1.64 16.56 10.56
C THR A 559 0.70 16.76 11.74
N ALA A 560 -0.58 16.41 11.59
CA ALA A 560 -1.62 16.56 12.60
C ALA A 560 -2.83 15.67 12.27
N GLN A 561 -3.83 15.68 13.15
CA GLN A 561 -5.20 15.24 12.86
C GLN A 561 -6.11 16.45 12.97
N THR A 562 -6.98 16.67 12.00
CA THR A 562 -7.94 17.79 12.04
C THR A 562 -9.14 17.48 12.93
N ASN A 563 -9.90 18.51 13.30
CA ASN A 563 -11.17 18.34 14.03
C ASN A 563 -12.38 18.16 13.09
N LEU A 564 -12.16 18.19 11.77
CA LEU A 564 -13.20 18.23 10.76
C LEU A 564 -14.22 17.09 10.90
N VAL A 565 -13.74 15.84 11.07
CA VAL A 565 -14.61 14.67 11.23
C VAL A 565 -15.58 14.87 12.40
N SER A 566 -15.06 15.30 13.55
CA SER A 566 -15.88 15.55 14.74
C SER A 566 -16.88 16.70 14.54
N HIS A 567 -16.48 17.77 13.86
CA HIS A 567 -17.37 18.91 13.58
C HIS A 567 -18.51 18.54 12.62
N LEU A 568 -18.22 17.76 11.58
CA LEU A 568 -19.22 17.22 10.65
C LEU A 568 -20.21 16.29 11.37
N GLN A 569 -19.71 15.37 12.19
CA GLN A 569 -20.55 14.45 12.96
C GLN A 569 -21.42 15.18 13.98
N ASN A 570 -20.88 16.20 14.66
CA ASN A 570 -21.66 17.06 15.57
C ASN A 570 -22.74 17.88 14.85
N ALA A 571 -22.56 18.19 13.56
CA ALA A 571 -23.60 18.75 12.70
C ALA A 571 -24.63 17.71 12.23
N GLY A 572 -24.47 16.45 12.63
CA GLY A 572 -25.36 15.34 12.29
C GLY A 572 -25.13 14.77 10.88
N LEU A 573 -23.93 14.89 10.35
CA LEU A 573 -23.52 14.33 9.06
C LEU A 573 -22.66 13.08 9.28
N SER A 574 -23.00 11.97 8.61
CA SER A 574 -22.07 10.83 8.54
C SER A 574 -20.86 11.19 7.69
N VAL A 575 -19.68 10.65 8.02
CA VAL A 575 -18.43 11.03 7.35
C VAL A 575 -17.78 9.82 6.68
N TYR A 576 -17.52 9.92 5.37
CA TYR A 576 -16.81 8.92 4.58
C TYR A 576 -15.46 9.46 4.10
N ALA A 577 -14.37 8.76 4.36
CA ALA A 577 -13.04 9.16 3.86
C ALA A 577 -12.75 8.51 2.51
N TYR A 578 -12.20 9.28 1.55
CA TYR A 578 -11.85 8.78 0.22
C TYR A 578 -10.50 9.32 -0.29
N VAL A 579 -9.83 8.67 -1.25
CA VAL A 579 -9.95 7.23 -1.58
C VAL A 579 -8.83 6.48 -0.86
N LEU A 580 -9.17 5.41 -0.14
CA LEU A 580 -8.19 4.54 0.49
C LEU A 580 -7.72 3.48 -0.52
N ARG A 581 -6.40 3.28 -0.58
CA ARG A 581 -5.71 2.51 -1.62
C ARG A 581 -4.62 1.62 -1.02
N ASN A 582 -4.40 0.46 -1.65
CA ASN A 582 -3.40 -0.51 -1.21
C ASN A 582 -1.99 -0.17 -1.70
N GLU A 583 -1.85 0.52 -2.84
CA GLU A 583 -0.55 0.87 -3.39
C GLU A 583 0.24 1.71 -2.36
N PHE A 584 1.41 1.22 -1.92
CA PHE A 584 2.15 1.78 -0.78
C PHE A 584 2.51 3.27 -0.95
N VAL A 585 2.80 3.72 -2.17
CA VAL A 585 3.10 5.13 -2.49
C VAL A 585 1.89 6.06 -2.33
N SER A 586 0.67 5.52 -2.29
CA SER A 586 -0.56 6.31 -2.10
C SER A 586 -0.75 6.75 -0.65
N GLN A 587 0.05 6.23 0.29
CA GLN A 587 -0.09 6.40 1.74
C GLN A 587 1.01 7.31 2.30
N ALA A 588 0.74 7.93 3.46
CA ALA A 588 1.77 8.56 4.27
C ALA A 588 2.72 7.51 4.90
N TRP A 589 3.96 7.89 5.19
CA TRP A 589 4.95 7.03 5.85
C TRP A 589 4.46 6.51 7.21
N ASP A 590 3.65 7.30 7.91
CA ASP A 590 3.02 6.95 9.19
C ASP A 590 2.13 5.70 9.11
N PHE A 591 1.58 5.39 7.93
CA PHE A 591 0.80 4.17 7.72
C PHE A 591 1.67 2.94 7.38
N LEU A 592 2.99 3.09 7.37
CA LEU A 592 3.95 1.98 7.31
C LEU A 592 3.78 1.10 6.06
N SER A 593 3.33 1.72 4.96
CA SER A 593 2.96 1.03 3.72
C SER A 593 1.92 -0.09 3.92
N ASP A 594 1.11 -0.01 4.97
CA ASP A 594 0.09 -0.99 5.31
C ASP A 594 -1.32 -0.36 5.23
N PRO A 595 -2.15 -0.75 4.25
CA PRO A 595 -3.51 -0.23 4.15
C PRO A 595 -4.38 -0.59 5.35
N THR A 596 -4.06 -1.65 6.11
CA THR A 596 -4.77 -1.99 7.35
C THR A 596 -4.51 -0.94 8.42
N VAL A 597 -3.26 -0.51 8.59
CA VAL A 597 -2.87 0.57 9.51
C VAL A 597 -3.53 1.89 9.11
N GLN A 598 -3.61 2.17 7.80
CA GLN A 598 -4.35 3.33 7.29
C GLN A 598 -5.83 3.24 7.69
N ILE A 599 -6.55 2.18 7.30
CA ILE A 599 -7.98 2.02 7.62
C ILE A 599 -8.21 2.11 9.13
N ASN A 600 -7.37 1.47 9.94
CA ASN A 600 -7.46 1.52 11.40
C ASN A 600 -7.35 2.96 11.93
N SER A 601 -6.43 3.76 11.38
CA SER A 601 -6.23 5.15 11.81
C SER A 601 -7.41 6.06 11.45
N TYR A 602 -8.02 5.88 10.28
CA TYR A 602 -9.23 6.63 9.93
C TYR A 602 -10.45 6.18 10.75
N VAL A 603 -10.61 4.88 10.97
CA VAL A 603 -11.80 4.33 11.64
C VAL A 603 -11.73 4.46 13.16
N GLN A 604 -10.64 4.03 13.81
CA GLN A 604 -10.50 4.09 15.27
C GLN A 604 -9.88 5.41 15.75
N GLY A 605 -8.97 5.99 14.97
CA GLY A 605 -8.30 7.25 15.34
C GLY A 605 -9.16 8.47 15.06
N ALA A 606 -9.60 8.64 13.81
CA ALA A 606 -10.41 9.78 13.39
C ALA A 606 -11.93 9.58 13.59
N GLY A 607 -12.40 8.33 13.68
CA GLY A 607 -13.81 8.04 13.92
C GLY A 607 -14.72 8.18 12.70
N VAL A 608 -14.19 8.02 11.48
CA VAL A 608 -15.02 8.08 10.26
C VAL A 608 -16.08 6.97 10.26
N ASP A 609 -17.26 7.24 9.71
CA ASP A 609 -18.37 6.28 9.67
C ASP A 609 -18.20 5.23 8.57
N GLY A 610 -17.45 5.57 7.52
CA GLY A 610 -17.19 4.69 6.40
C GLY A 610 -15.95 5.07 5.62
N VAL A 611 -15.55 4.18 4.72
CA VAL A 611 -14.40 4.36 3.82
C VAL A 611 -14.84 4.08 2.39
N ILE A 612 -14.34 4.90 1.47
CA ILE A 612 -14.48 4.71 0.03
C ILE A 612 -13.14 4.18 -0.49
N THR A 613 -13.14 3.01 -1.13
CA THR A 613 -11.89 2.31 -1.48
C THR A 613 -11.95 1.58 -2.82
N ASP A 614 -10.81 1.57 -3.51
CA ASP A 614 -10.58 0.77 -4.71
C ASP A 614 -10.42 -0.74 -4.39
N PHE A 615 -10.14 -1.08 -3.12
CA PHE A 615 -9.76 -2.43 -2.65
C PHE A 615 -10.69 -2.91 -1.52
N VAL A 616 -11.89 -3.33 -1.90
CA VAL A 616 -12.96 -3.75 -0.97
C VAL A 616 -12.50 -4.88 -0.04
N ALA A 617 -11.76 -5.88 -0.55
CA ALA A 617 -11.29 -7.01 0.25
C ALA A 617 -10.46 -6.58 1.47
N THR A 618 -9.63 -5.54 1.33
CA THR A 618 -8.80 -5.00 2.43
C THR A 618 -9.69 -4.44 3.54
N ALA A 619 -10.65 -3.57 3.17
CA ALA A 619 -11.58 -2.97 4.12
C ALA A 619 -12.50 -4.00 4.77
N ARG A 620 -12.97 -4.99 4.01
CA ARG A 620 -13.79 -6.09 4.54
C ARG A 620 -13.02 -6.92 5.54
N ARG A 621 -11.76 -7.25 5.23
CA ARG A 621 -10.91 -8.01 6.14
C ARG A 621 -10.67 -7.22 7.43
N TYR A 622 -10.37 -5.92 7.33
CA TYR A 622 -10.29 -5.03 8.50
C TYR A 622 -11.59 -5.06 9.33
N LYS A 623 -12.76 -4.90 8.71
CA LYS A 623 -14.08 -4.92 9.39
C LYS A 623 -14.38 -6.21 10.15
N ARG A 624 -13.67 -7.31 9.87
CA ARG A 624 -13.87 -8.62 10.50
C ARG A 624 -12.78 -8.98 11.53
N ASN A 625 -11.78 -8.12 11.72
CA ASN A 625 -10.61 -8.44 12.54
C ASN A 625 -10.99 -8.78 14.00
N LEU A 626 -10.22 -9.67 14.63
CA LEU A 626 -10.51 -10.17 15.98
C LEU A 626 -10.17 -9.16 17.10
N CYS A 627 -9.42 -8.11 16.77
CA CYS A 627 -8.94 -7.12 17.73
C CYS A 627 -9.81 -5.87 17.82
N MET A 628 -10.79 -5.74 16.92
CA MET A 628 -11.76 -4.67 16.98
C MET A 628 -12.59 -4.78 18.25
N ASN A 629 -12.85 -3.64 18.90
CA ASN A 629 -13.60 -3.53 20.16
C ASN A 629 -12.92 -4.14 21.40
N MET A 630 -11.61 -4.38 21.38
CA MET A 630 -10.84 -4.81 22.57
C MET A 630 -10.63 -3.69 23.61
N GLY A 631 -10.92 -2.43 23.27
CA GLY A 631 -10.77 -1.28 24.16
C GLY A 631 -9.32 -1.15 24.67
N ASN A 632 -9.13 -1.07 25.98
CA ASN A 632 -7.79 -0.98 26.59
C ASN A 632 -6.92 -2.24 26.40
N ASN A 633 -7.50 -3.35 25.94
CA ASN A 633 -6.75 -4.58 25.62
C ASN A 633 -6.30 -4.64 24.16
N THR A 634 -6.62 -3.62 23.36
CA THR A 634 -6.20 -3.55 21.94
C THR A 634 -4.67 -3.63 21.87
N PRO A 635 -4.10 -4.59 21.13
CA PRO A 635 -2.65 -4.68 20.99
C PRO A 635 -2.07 -3.43 20.33
N ASN A 636 -0.84 -3.05 20.68
CA ASN A 636 -0.18 -1.86 20.13
C ASN A 636 -0.14 -1.83 18.60
N TYR A 637 0.06 -3.00 17.97
CA TYR A 637 0.08 -3.15 16.51
C TYR A 637 -1.30 -2.98 15.85
N MET A 638 -2.38 -2.82 16.63
CA MET A 638 -3.72 -2.41 16.16
C MET A 638 -4.11 -1.03 16.69
N GLY A 639 -3.18 -0.26 17.25
CA GLY A 639 -3.41 1.12 17.64
C GLY A 639 -3.45 2.05 16.42
N PRO A 640 -4.23 3.14 16.44
CA PRO A 640 -4.14 4.16 15.41
C PRO A 640 -2.76 4.85 15.48
N VAL A 641 -2.27 5.32 14.33
CA VAL A 641 -1.01 6.06 14.26
C VAL A 641 -1.09 7.34 15.10
N GLN A 642 0.05 7.77 15.65
CA GLN A 642 0.13 9.02 16.41
C GLN A 642 0.35 10.18 15.45
N PRO A 643 -0.63 11.10 15.26
CA PRO A 643 -0.49 12.19 14.29
C PRO A 643 0.68 13.11 14.65
N GLY A 644 1.56 13.40 13.68
CA GLY A 644 2.78 14.18 13.92
C GLY A 644 3.92 13.41 14.60
N GLY A 645 3.69 12.15 15.00
CA GLY A 645 4.66 11.35 15.74
C GLY A 645 5.95 11.12 14.95
N LEU A 646 5.86 10.61 13.72
CA LEU A 646 7.05 10.42 12.88
C LEU A 646 7.66 11.73 12.40
N PHE A 647 6.83 12.74 12.12
CA PHE A 647 7.30 14.05 11.68
C PHE A 647 8.23 14.70 12.70
N GLN A 648 7.93 14.57 13.99
CA GLN A 648 8.76 15.09 15.09
C GLN A 648 10.11 14.37 15.23
N LEU A 649 10.26 13.17 14.66
CA LEU A 649 11.52 12.42 14.67
C LEU A 649 12.49 12.88 13.56
N ILE A 650 12.03 13.70 12.61
CA ILE A 650 12.89 14.25 11.57
C ILE A 650 13.82 15.29 12.20
N ALA A 651 15.12 15.09 12.04
CA ALA A 651 16.13 16.01 12.55
C ALA A 651 15.95 17.42 11.97
N ALA A 652 16.17 18.46 12.79
CA ALA A 652 15.90 19.86 12.40
C ALA A 652 16.50 20.28 11.03
N PRO A 653 17.72 19.88 10.64
CA PRO A 653 18.27 20.22 9.32
C PRO A 653 17.54 19.58 8.12
N ALA A 654 16.77 18.51 8.37
CA ALA A 654 16.05 17.73 7.36
C ALA A 654 14.53 17.98 7.39
N GLN A 655 14.04 18.81 8.31
CA GLN A 655 12.61 19.09 8.39
C GLN A 655 12.14 19.79 7.10
N PRO A 656 11.06 19.31 6.47
CA PRO A 656 10.53 19.96 5.29
C PRO A 656 10.00 21.35 5.65
N PRO A 657 10.00 22.30 4.70
CA PRO A 657 9.44 23.61 4.93
C PRO A 657 7.96 23.50 5.34
N ALA A 658 7.51 24.40 6.21
CA ALA A 658 6.12 24.46 6.60
C ALA A 658 5.24 24.73 5.37
N LEU A 659 4.15 23.98 5.25
CA LEU A 659 3.14 24.20 4.21
C LEU A 659 2.21 25.35 4.58
N PRO A 660 1.59 26.03 3.60
CA PRO A 660 0.52 26.97 3.90
C PRO A 660 -0.64 26.26 4.62
N PRO A 661 -1.39 26.97 5.49
CA PRO A 661 -2.58 26.39 6.11
C PRO A 661 -3.56 25.89 5.04
N MET A 662 -4.12 24.70 5.26
CA MET A 662 -5.20 24.20 4.42
C MET A 662 -6.44 25.11 4.54
N PRO A 663 -7.23 25.25 3.47
CA PRO A 663 -8.42 26.09 3.45
C PRO A 663 -9.47 25.62 4.47
N ILE A 664 -10.35 26.53 4.87
CA ILE A 664 -11.54 26.24 5.70
C ILE A 664 -12.75 26.41 4.80
N LEU A 665 -13.68 25.45 4.84
CA LEU A 665 -14.92 25.50 4.06
C LEU A 665 -15.88 26.55 4.62
N THR A 666 -16.23 27.53 3.80
CA THR A 666 -17.11 28.65 4.14
C THR A 666 -18.47 28.55 3.45
N ASP A 667 -19.41 29.42 3.80
CA ASP A 667 -20.76 29.44 3.20
C ASP A 667 -20.74 29.75 1.69
N SER A 668 -19.79 30.57 1.21
CA SER A 668 -19.65 30.85 -0.22
C SER A 668 -19.21 29.63 -1.03
N ASP A 669 -18.57 28.65 -0.39
CA ASP A 669 -18.08 27.43 -1.05
C ASP A 669 -19.18 26.38 -1.18
N VAL A 670 -20.23 26.49 -0.35
CA VAL A 670 -21.34 25.52 -0.27
C VAL A 670 -22.55 25.98 -1.08
N VAL A 671 -22.81 27.28 -1.12
CA VAL A 671 -24.02 27.83 -1.73
C VAL A 671 -23.85 28.00 -3.24
N GLU A 672 -24.60 27.19 -4.00
CA GLU A 672 -24.64 27.28 -5.46
C GLU A 672 -25.95 27.87 -5.98
N PRO A 673 -25.94 28.51 -7.16
CA PRO A 673 -27.17 28.87 -7.86
C PRO A 673 -27.99 27.61 -8.23
N PRO A 674 -29.32 27.74 -8.38
CA PRO A 674 -30.15 26.62 -8.83
C PRO A 674 -29.70 26.05 -10.18
N LEU A 675 -29.90 24.75 -10.37
CA LEU A 675 -29.59 24.10 -11.63
C LEU A 675 -30.34 24.77 -12.79
N PRO A 676 -29.66 25.00 -13.93
CA PRO A 676 -30.27 25.56 -15.12
C PRO A 676 -31.29 24.59 -15.73
N ASN A 677 -32.31 25.13 -16.39
CA ASN A 677 -33.25 24.31 -17.15
C ASN A 677 -32.54 23.61 -18.31
N ALA A 678 -32.89 22.35 -18.56
CA ALA A 678 -32.43 21.58 -19.72
C ALA A 678 -33.04 22.17 -21.00
N THR A 679 -32.37 23.18 -21.55
CA THR A 679 -32.75 23.87 -22.78
C THR A 679 -31.50 24.03 -23.62
N LEU A 680 -31.57 23.65 -24.89
CA LEU A 680 -30.43 23.83 -25.79
C LEU A 680 -30.09 25.32 -25.87
N ALA A 681 -28.84 25.67 -25.60
CA ALA A 681 -28.36 27.04 -25.79
C ALA A 681 -28.67 27.48 -27.23
N ARG A 682 -29.33 28.63 -27.38
CA ARG A 682 -29.64 29.22 -28.68
C ARG A 682 -28.30 29.51 -29.38
N ALA A 683 -28.12 28.97 -30.58
CA ALA A 683 -26.89 29.17 -31.35
C ALA A 683 -26.55 30.67 -31.42
N PRO A 684 -25.30 31.09 -31.12
CA PRO A 684 -24.90 32.46 -31.35
C PRO A 684 -25.03 32.75 -32.85
N SER A 685 -25.70 33.85 -33.19
CA SER A 685 -25.87 34.32 -34.56
C SER A 685 -24.51 34.38 -35.27
N SER A 686 -24.39 33.69 -36.39
CA SER A 686 -23.21 33.70 -37.27
C SER A 686 -22.82 35.14 -37.62
N GLN A 687 -21.68 35.62 -37.11
CA GLN A 687 -20.96 36.72 -37.74
C GLN A 687 -19.97 36.15 -38.77
N PRO A 688 -19.74 36.84 -39.90
CA PRO A 688 -18.97 36.29 -41.01
C PRO A 688 -17.50 36.12 -40.61
N ALA A 689 -16.93 34.95 -40.90
CA ALA A 689 -15.51 34.69 -40.75
C ALA A 689 -14.69 35.60 -41.67
N GLY A 690 -14.06 36.63 -41.09
CA GLY A 690 -12.98 37.35 -41.73
C GLY A 690 -11.74 36.46 -41.75
N ALA A 691 -11.33 36.04 -42.95
CA ALA A 691 -10.11 35.28 -43.17
C ALA A 691 -8.88 36.07 -42.71
N VAL A 692 -8.22 35.61 -41.65
CA VAL A 692 -6.83 35.97 -41.36
C VAL A 692 -5.96 34.77 -41.69
N ARG A 693 -5.24 34.89 -42.81
CA ARG A 693 -4.17 33.98 -43.21
C ARG A 693 -3.12 33.92 -42.11
N ALA A 694 -2.87 32.74 -41.56
CA ALA A 694 -1.72 32.48 -40.72
C ALA A 694 -0.44 32.61 -41.57
N ALA A 695 0.41 33.56 -41.19
CA ALA A 695 1.79 33.60 -41.63
C ALA A 695 2.53 32.41 -41.02
N THR A 696 3.22 31.69 -41.90
CA THR A 696 4.23 30.68 -41.61
C THR A 696 5.24 31.18 -40.57
N SER A 697 5.34 30.49 -39.43
CA SER A 697 6.51 30.53 -38.57
C SER A 697 6.97 29.09 -38.32
N ILE A 698 8.12 28.81 -38.91
CA ILE A 698 8.96 27.63 -38.73
C ILE A 698 9.37 27.58 -37.26
N PHE A 699 8.92 26.56 -36.52
CA PHE A 699 9.65 25.94 -35.40
C PHE A 699 8.98 24.58 -35.07
N MET A 700 9.14 23.63 -36.00
CA MET A 700 9.04 22.21 -35.71
C MET A 700 10.43 21.62 -35.90
N LEU A 701 11.10 21.33 -34.79
CA LEU A 701 12.12 20.28 -34.58
C LEU A 701 12.82 20.60 -33.25
N ILE A 702 13.05 19.54 -32.46
CA ILE A 702 13.66 19.50 -31.11
C ILE A 702 12.63 19.47 -29.96
N ALA A 703 11.93 18.35 -29.83
CA ALA A 703 11.45 17.82 -28.55
C ALA A 703 11.40 16.28 -28.60
N ALA A 704 12.49 15.69 -29.08
CA ALA A 704 12.76 14.26 -29.05
C ALA A 704 14.27 14.07 -28.81
N ALA A 705 14.75 14.47 -27.62
CA ALA A 705 16.07 14.14 -27.07
C ALA A 705 16.30 14.85 -25.72
N ILE A 706 15.48 14.59 -24.69
CA ILE A 706 15.89 14.75 -23.28
C ILE A 706 15.30 13.59 -22.48
N CYS A 707 15.75 12.38 -22.82
CA CYS A 707 15.58 11.15 -22.05
C CYS A 707 16.87 10.35 -22.23
N ALA A 708 17.99 10.92 -21.77
CA ALA A 708 19.30 10.27 -21.61
C ALA A 708 20.30 11.29 -21.02
N ALA A 709 20.11 11.69 -19.75
CA ALA A 709 21.15 12.30 -18.92
C ALA A 709 20.62 12.51 -17.50
N LEU A 710 20.47 11.42 -16.76
CA LEU A 710 20.51 11.35 -15.29
C LEU A 710 20.80 9.88 -14.94
N LEU A 711 21.93 9.43 -15.45
CA LEU A 711 22.72 8.29 -14.99
C LEU A 711 24.11 8.88 -14.84
N LEU A 712 24.66 8.81 -13.62
CA LEU A 712 25.80 9.55 -13.06
C LEU A 712 25.38 10.85 -12.36
N VAL A 713 24.92 10.74 -11.10
CA VAL A 713 25.71 10.91 -9.86
C VAL A 713 24.95 10.23 -8.74
#